data_AF-A0A915LBU3-F1
#
_entry.id   AF-A0A915LBU3-F1
#
_cell.length_a   1.000
_cell.length_b   1.000
_cell.length_c   1.000
_cell.angle_alpha   90.00
_cell.angle_beta   90.00
_cell.angle_gamma   90.00
#
_symmetry.space_group_name_H-M   'P 1'
#
loop_
_entity.id
_entity.type
_entity.pdbx_description
1 polymer ?
#
loop_
_entity_poly.entity_id
_entity_poly.type
_entity_poly.pdbx_seq_one_letter_code
_entity_poly.pdbx_strand_id
1 'polypeptide(L)'
;MEARLREQAEREIERQKEIFLKQLMEQKARDSGHTDDQIKWLGRQKIARKANRAKKREGQDVKEISDSEGDQAMSAMLMDSKFIGSMTLLTHSTKSKTKSMRMSQRPGNSSSMSQAQLMAFTMKVPSKMTTSQAAVDAMLKTAVQSQLEGVRIGLGQLQAAKDDIKVISNCFDDICVQLKEFTSLNDKLKLLKEESERHSQCAAAMDNLKTIYDIQSTIVKTFDELRQGKLLDAHKHLMDLELARDDVMLEVYKMQSNSEYDLNIMKAYFTDIDKIGQEMSKQLVYVFSRTLEAIRGSDPGPQQLVSALRIVEREERIDKFCDDRFKATGFLPVGRRRSWRDLCLNALKMLTRDRIEKNLMEDRNVNKQWMARFLELCRLSIPQDLRVIKSGCESCFPPEWNIYQRMIEYYHSALVDKFRELAGETKEKNEIIQLLSWLRVYASPEMLGHPYLGIDVDKLLVDEPLLSRRTIGELVSKFVELTECDLKEWLEKALTQEKDAWYAEHLPDGDASGFYYTSLPSILFPMIEDQVQLAKEINPEIIPHIVMVNVDELVTFTGRYRDAMQAYKNKHFEDRSRFRTFTKIMISIANDCHTCFESSERVKTHIRIAVESDEVTVQSPRASISSVRQHLLNKIDVLKQRWNQNCLAAVAFLLDEIYADLSNHLEDILTRKWYMPSSTLDTICATVEDYFEDHKHLKPTLLNSLLTDLQSRIVREYVKGAESRRISFKDVDERRKCAEQLNNEADRIRIIFERLAKKAETNDQFEIITDVIPAMAEVVKLRDKSLLSLELSTFVRKFPDVTCDQLSGLLMMREDVNRLEAPRLAQEILDQNKFKPKETGPHSKLFK
;
A
#
# COMPACT_ATOMS: atom_id res chain seq x y z
N MET A 1 25.77 -23.03 10.80
CA MET A 1 26.07 -21.65 11.25
C MET A 1 24.77 -20.90 11.57
N GLU A 2 23.77 -20.92 10.69
CA GLU A 2 22.44 -20.35 10.94
C GLU A 2 21.72 -20.90 12.19
N ALA A 3 21.80 -22.20 12.47
CA ALA A 3 21.19 -22.78 13.67
C ALA A 3 21.77 -22.21 14.98
N ARG A 4 23.09 -21.94 15.01
CA ARG A 4 23.75 -21.32 16.17
C ARG A 4 23.40 -19.84 16.31
N LEU A 5 23.23 -19.13 15.19
CA LEU A 5 22.77 -17.73 15.18
C LEU A 5 21.31 -17.61 15.65
N ARG A 6 20.44 -18.55 15.26
CA ARG A 6 19.04 -18.60 15.75
C ARG A 6 18.98 -18.89 17.25
N GLU A 7 19.76 -19.85 17.74
CA GLU A 7 19.81 -20.16 19.16
C GLU A 7 20.36 -18.97 19.99
N GLN A 8 21.34 -18.24 19.44
CA GLN A 8 21.89 -17.05 20.07
C GLN A 8 20.90 -15.87 20.07
N ALA A 9 20.11 -15.72 19.00
CA ALA A 9 19.02 -14.74 18.92
C ALA A 9 17.88 -15.07 19.89
N GLU A 10 17.48 -16.33 20.01
CA GLU A 10 16.45 -16.76 20.96
C GLU A 10 16.88 -16.52 22.42
N ARG A 11 18.14 -16.81 22.75
CA ARG A 11 18.70 -16.52 24.08
C ARG A 11 18.73 -15.03 24.39
N GLU A 12 19.04 -14.18 23.40
CA GLU A 12 19.06 -12.73 23.59
C GLU A 12 17.63 -12.17 23.74
N ILE A 13 16.66 -12.66 22.97
CA ILE A 13 15.25 -12.31 23.11
C ILE A 13 14.73 -12.67 24.51
N GLU A 14 15.08 -13.85 25.02
CA GLU A 14 14.65 -14.28 26.36
C GLU A 14 15.31 -13.42 27.46
N ARG A 15 16.56 -12.98 27.25
CA ARG A 15 17.27 -12.03 28.12
C ARG A 15 16.57 -10.67 28.15
N GLN A 16 16.18 -10.14 27.00
CA GLN A 16 15.48 -8.86 26.89
C GLN A 16 14.09 -8.92 27.55
N LYS A 17 13.37 -10.05 27.41
CA LYS A 17 12.11 -10.27 28.12
C LYS A 17 12.28 -10.28 29.63
N GLU A 18 13.34 -10.91 30.17
CA GLU A 18 13.60 -10.89 31.62
C GLU A 18 13.94 -9.49 32.14
N ILE A 19 14.71 -8.71 31.38
CA ILE A 19 15.03 -7.31 31.72
C ILE A 19 13.76 -6.46 31.73
N PHE A 20 12.91 -6.60 30.72
CA PHE A 20 11.64 -5.86 30.63
C PHE A 20 10.68 -6.24 31.76
N LEU A 21 10.54 -7.53 32.09
CA LEU A 21 9.71 -7.97 33.22
C LEU A 21 10.21 -7.41 34.55
N LYS A 22 11.54 -7.30 34.72
CA LYS A 22 12.17 -6.75 35.92
C LYS A 22 11.87 -5.25 36.06
N GLN A 23 11.97 -4.49 34.97
CA GLN A 23 11.62 -3.07 34.96
C GLN A 23 10.14 -2.83 35.24
N LEU A 24 9.24 -3.62 34.64
CA LEU A 24 7.80 -3.52 34.86
C LEU A 24 7.42 -3.82 36.33
N MET A 25 8.11 -4.79 36.95
CA MET A 25 7.90 -5.14 38.35
C MET A 25 8.46 -4.09 39.32
N GLU A 26 9.62 -3.51 39.01
CA GLU A 26 10.20 -2.40 39.79
C GLU A 26 9.29 -1.16 39.72
N GLN A 27 8.71 -0.87 38.55
CA GLN A 27 7.75 0.21 38.37
C GLN A 27 6.47 -0.04 39.18
N LYS A 28 5.88 -1.24 39.06
CA LYS A 28 4.66 -1.60 39.80
C LYS A 28 4.85 -1.61 41.32
N ALA A 29 6.06 -1.93 41.80
CA ALA A 29 6.37 -1.92 43.22
C ALA A 29 6.60 -0.48 43.77
N ARG A 30 7.14 0.43 42.95
CA ARG A 30 7.20 1.86 43.27
C ARG A 30 5.81 2.48 43.31
N ASP A 31 4.93 2.12 42.38
CA ASP A 31 3.54 2.57 42.35
C ASP A 31 2.72 2.07 43.57
N SER A 32 3.17 0.99 44.21
CA SER A 32 2.56 0.39 45.41
C SER A 32 3.13 0.94 46.74
N GLY A 33 3.95 1.99 46.69
CA GLY A 33 4.54 2.65 47.87
C GLY A 33 5.56 1.81 48.63
N HIS A 34 6.12 0.76 48.02
CA HIS A 34 7.14 -0.09 48.67
C HIS A 34 8.50 0.60 48.63
N THR A 35 9.25 0.53 49.73
CA THR A 35 10.61 1.10 49.78
C THR A 35 11.59 0.27 48.96
N ASP A 36 12.66 0.88 48.43
CA ASP A 36 13.62 0.21 47.54
C ASP A 36 14.23 -1.08 48.14
N ASP A 37 14.33 -1.17 49.46
CA ASP A 37 14.79 -2.37 50.17
C ASP A 37 13.74 -3.50 50.18
N GLN A 38 12.45 -3.15 50.25
CA GLN A 38 11.35 -4.12 50.11
C GLN A 38 11.26 -4.67 48.67
N ILE A 39 11.52 -3.83 47.66
CA ILE A 39 11.59 -4.24 46.24
C ILE A 39 12.75 -5.21 46.02
N LYS A 40 13.94 -4.90 46.56
CA LYS A 40 15.11 -5.79 46.52
C LYS A 40 14.86 -7.11 47.27
N TRP A 41 14.14 -7.08 48.38
CA TRP A 41 13.79 -8.27 49.15
C TRP A 41 12.79 -9.19 48.41
N LEU A 42 11.74 -8.62 47.81
CA LEU A 42 10.77 -9.34 46.98
C LEU A 42 11.41 -9.96 45.73
N GLY A 43 12.33 -9.23 45.08
CA GLY A 43 13.12 -9.74 43.96
C GLY A 43 13.96 -10.96 44.34
N ARG A 44 14.64 -10.91 45.50
CA ARG A 44 15.44 -12.04 46.03
C ARG A 44 14.58 -13.26 46.39
N GLN A 45 13.40 -13.06 47.00
CA GLN A 45 12.47 -14.15 47.30
C GLN A 45 11.94 -14.85 46.04
N LYS A 46 11.66 -14.11 44.96
CA LYS A 46 11.14 -14.70 43.71
C LYS A 46 12.24 -15.45 42.93
N ILE A 47 13.48 -14.95 42.92
CA ILE A 47 14.63 -15.65 42.35
C ILE A 47 14.88 -16.95 43.12
N ALA A 48 14.80 -16.93 44.45
CA ALA A 48 14.90 -18.14 45.28
C ALA A 48 13.77 -19.14 44.99
N ARG A 49 12.53 -18.68 44.76
CA ARG A 49 11.39 -19.53 44.36
C ARG A 49 11.54 -20.09 42.94
N LYS A 50 12.12 -19.32 41.99
CA LYS A 50 12.39 -19.76 40.61
C LYS A 50 13.53 -20.78 40.59
N ALA A 51 14.58 -20.58 41.39
CA ALA A 51 15.66 -21.56 41.60
C ALA A 51 15.15 -22.85 42.27
N ASN A 52 14.23 -22.76 43.24
CA ASN A 52 13.59 -23.94 43.83
C ASN A 52 12.64 -24.66 42.86
N ARG A 53 11.97 -23.95 41.94
CA ARG A 53 11.17 -24.58 40.87
C ARG A 53 12.04 -25.23 39.79
N ALA A 54 13.20 -24.65 39.47
CA ALA A 54 14.18 -25.26 38.57
C ALA A 54 14.77 -26.54 39.17
N LYS A 55 15.19 -26.50 40.46
CA LYS A 55 15.60 -27.70 41.21
C LYS A 55 14.51 -28.78 41.30
N LYS A 56 13.23 -28.38 41.37
CA LYS A 56 12.10 -29.33 41.41
C LYS A 56 11.78 -29.93 40.04
N ARG A 57 12.14 -29.26 38.94
CA ARG A 57 12.06 -29.79 37.57
C ARG A 57 13.22 -30.74 37.27
N GLU A 58 14.45 -30.37 37.67
CA GLU A 58 15.61 -31.27 37.57
C GLU A 58 15.49 -32.51 38.48
N GLY A 59 14.80 -32.39 39.62
CA GLY A 59 14.50 -33.51 40.52
C GLY A 59 13.33 -34.42 40.08
N GLN A 60 12.66 -34.13 38.96
CA GLN A 60 11.57 -34.96 38.43
C GLN A 60 11.97 -35.80 37.19
N ASP A 61 13.12 -35.50 36.58
CA ASP A 61 13.67 -36.24 35.42
C ASP A 61 14.79 -37.24 35.80
N VAL A 62 14.99 -37.53 37.09
CA VAL A 62 15.98 -38.52 37.57
C VAL A 62 15.33 -39.47 38.59
N LYS A 63 14.46 -40.34 38.07
CA LYS A 63 14.22 -41.70 38.59
C LYS A 63 14.36 -42.61 37.38
N GLU A 64 15.23 -43.62 37.49
CA GLU A 64 15.65 -44.57 36.42
C GLU A 64 16.59 -43.89 35.41
N ILE A 65 17.92 -43.97 35.55
CA ILE A 65 18.74 -45.19 35.57
C ILE A 65 19.91 -44.96 36.54
N SER A 66 20.01 -45.82 37.54
CA SER A 66 21.22 -46.02 38.34
C SER A 66 22.28 -46.71 37.49
N ASP A 67 23.54 -46.30 37.59
CA ASP A 67 24.57 -47.14 38.23
C ASP A 67 25.93 -46.41 38.32
N SER A 68 26.42 -46.39 39.57
CA SER A 68 27.80 -46.25 40.08
C SER A 68 28.63 -45.02 39.64
N GLU A 69 28.76 -44.00 40.50
CA GLU A 69 29.82 -43.84 41.53
C GLU A 69 31.18 -43.40 40.93
N GLY A 70 31.86 -42.34 41.37
CA GLY A 70 31.68 -41.48 42.54
C GLY A 70 32.70 -40.33 42.53
N ASP A 71 32.54 -39.45 43.53
CA ASP A 71 33.45 -38.37 43.97
C ASP A 71 33.45 -37.03 43.23
N GLN A 72 32.43 -36.21 43.53
CA GLN A 72 32.63 -34.78 43.77
C GLN A 72 31.47 -34.19 44.60
N ALA A 73 31.56 -34.32 45.92
CA ALA A 73 30.71 -33.57 46.84
C ALA A 73 31.47 -33.23 48.12
N MET A 74 32.38 -32.24 48.04
CA MET A 74 32.68 -31.36 49.17
C MET A 74 33.38 -30.09 48.67
N SER A 75 33.03 -28.96 49.30
CA SER A 75 33.68 -27.65 49.17
C SER A 75 33.08 -26.63 48.20
N ALA A 76 31.74 -26.58 48.13
CA ALA A 76 31.02 -25.32 47.99
C ALA A 76 30.35 -24.95 49.33
N MET A 77 31.15 -24.43 50.26
CA MET A 77 30.67 -23.62 51.39
C MET A 77 31.61 -22.43 51.50
N LEU A 78 31.03 -21.24 51.73
CA LEU A 78 31.64 -19.92 51.94
C LEU A 78 31.76 -19.00 50.71
N MET A 79 30.64 -18.37 50.38
CA MET A 79 30.63 -16.92 50.14
C MET A 79 29.34 -16.32 50.70
N ASP A 80 29.46 -15.49 51.75
CA ASP A 80 28.64 -14.28 51.86
C ASP A 80 29.29 -13.30 52.85
N SER A 81 29.93 -12.24 52.34
CA SER A 81 29.84 -10.91 52.95
C SER A 81 30.14 -9.85 51.90
N LYS A 82 29.13 -9.04 51.63
CA LYS A 82 29.13 -7.91 50.70
C LYS A 82 29.86 -6.68 51.27
N PHE A 83 29.95 -5.67 50.40
CA PHE A 83 30.06 -4.22 50.64
C PHE A 83 31.50 -3.68 50.76
N ILE A 84 31.98 -3.00 49.71
CA ILE A 84 31.90 -1.54 49.52
C ILE A 84 32.23 -1.24 48.05
N GLY A 85 31.44 -0.36 47.45
CA GLY A 85 31.66 0.17 46.11
C GLY A 85 32.33 1.55 46.14
N SER A 86 32.55 2.05 44.92
CA SER A 86 32.65 3.47 44.54
C SER A 86 34.01 4.16 44.75
N MET A 87 34.72 4.42 43.65
CA MET A 87 35.09 5.78 43.25
C MET A 87 35.51 5.82 41.78
N THR A 88 34.92 6.76 41.07
CA THR A 88 35.07 7.03 39.63
C THR A 88 36.13 8.12 39.41
N LEU A 89 36.78 8.07 38.23
CA LEU A 89 37.26 9.20 37.41
C LEU A 89 38.52 10.01 37.81
N LEU A 90 39.50 9.90 36.91
CA LEU A 90 40.26 10.97 36.21
C LEU A 90 40.85 12.14 37.01
N THR A 91 42.18 12.20 37.04
CA THR A 91 42.93 13.44 36.79
C THR A 91 44.11 13.19 35.85
N HIS A 92 44.26 14.12 34.92
CA HIS A 92 45.30 14.22 33.89
C HIS A 92 46.66 14.65 34.45
N SER A 93 47.70 14.36 33.65
CA SER A 93 48.95 15.11 33.52
C SER A 93 50.07 14.82 34.53
N THR A 94 51.14 14.16 34.06
CA THR A 94 52.34 14.85 33.57
C THR A 94 53.34 13.85 33.01
N LYS A 95 53.80 14.13 31.78
CA LYS A 95 54.99 13.50 31.20
C LYS A 95 56.20 13.86 32.07
N SER A 96 56.92 12.87 32.58
CA SER A 96 58.34 13.03 32.88
C SER A 96 59.14 11.88 32.29
N LYS A 97 60.08 12.27 31.44
CA LYS A 97 61.12 11.43 30.86
C LYS A 97 61.99 10.89 31.98
N THR A 98 62.38 9.62 31.91
CA THR A 98 63.76 9.25 32.27
C THR A 98 64.17 8.01 31.48
N LYS A 99 65.12 8.28 30.59
CA LYS A 99 65.86 7.39 29.72
C LYS A 99 67.18 7.11 30.45
N SER A 100 67.57 5.85 30.61
CA SER A 100 68.95 5.46 30.89
C SER A 100 69.10 3.98 30.50
N MET A 101 69.41 3.65 29.24
CA MET A 101 70.76 3.54 28.66
C MET A 101 71.81 2.93 29.60
N ARG A 102 72.14 1.66 29.35
CA ARG A 102 73.49 1.14 29.56
C ARG A 102 73.90 0.30 28.34
N MET A 103 74.64 0.95 27.47
CA MET A 103 75.50 0.35 26.44
C MET A 103 76.93 0.81 26.76
N SER A 104 77.84 -0.13 26.92
CA SER A 104 79.29 0.09 27.00
C SER A 104 79.93 -1.25 26.67
N GLN A 105 80.99 -1.39 25.88
CA GLN A 105 81.78 -0.54 25.00
C GLN A 105 82.57 -1.56 24.16
N ARG A 106 82.84 -1.27 22.88
CA ARG A 106 83.95 -1.87 22.13
C ARG A 106 84.76 -0.72 21.53
N PRO A 107 86.09 -0.82 21.59
CA PRO A 107 86.91 -0.41 20.45
C PRO A 107 87.86 -1.55 20.03
N GLY A 108 88.02 -1.74 18.72
CA GLY A 108 89.09 -2.57 18.17
C GLY A 108 90.32 -1.71 17.85
N ASN A 109 91.54 -2.21 18.11
CA ASN A 109 92.38 -2.89 17.11
C ASN A 109 93.80 -3.19 17.63
N SER A 110 94.38 -4.27 17.08
CA SER A 110 95.81 -4.71 17.07
C SER A 110 96.41 -5.17 18.43
N SER A 111 97.11 -6.31 18.59
CA SER A 111 97.93 -7.14 17.69
C SER A 111 98.11 -8.59 18.22
N SER A 112 98.37 -9.54 17.28
CA SER A 112 99.20 -10.77 17.35
C SER A 112 98.84 -12.02 18.20
N MET A 113 98.72 -13.17 17.49
CA MET A 113 99.15 -14.59 17.74
C MET A 113 98.79 -15.30 19.08
N SER A 114 98.46 -16.60 19.17
CA SER A 114 98.81 -17.78 18.36
C SER A 114 97.77 -18.94 18.40
N GLN A 115 97.85 -19.77 17.36
CA GLN A 115 97.57 -21.22 17.19
C GLN A 115 97.05 -22.13 18.34
N ALA A 116 96.30 -23.16 17.89
CA ALA A 116 95.86 -24.42 18.53
C ALA A 116 94.39 -24.40 19.03
N GLN A 117 93.47 -25.28 18.63
CA GLN A 117 93.55 -26.56 17.93
C GLN A 117 92.15 -26.92 17.38
N LEU A 118 92.14 -27.48 16.18
CA LEU A 118 91.04 -28.08 15.41
C LEU A 118 91.10 -29.61 15.54
N MET A 119 89.96 -30.31 15.31
CA MET A 119 89.72 -31.77 15.07
C MET A 119 88.87 -32.44 16.17
N ALA A 120 87.87 -33.30 15.93
CA ALA A 120 87.34 -34.07 14.78
C ALA A 120 85.85 -34.41 15.11
N PHE A 121 84.82 -34.39 14.26
CA PHE A 121 84.47 -35.04 12.99
C PHE A 121 84.17 -36.58 13.04
N THR A 122 82.89 -36.92 12.78
CA THR A 122 82.24 -38.17 12.26
C THR A 122 81.68 -39.27 13.20
N MET A 123 80.35 -39.54 13.14
CA MET A 123 79.68 -40.71 12.49
C MET A 123 78.22 -40.99 12.96
N LYS A 124 77.30 -41.19 11.99
CA LYS A 124 76.05 -42.03 11.92
C LYS A 124 74.98 -41.88 13.04
N VAL A 125 73.71 -41.50 12.85
CA VAL A 125 72.55 -41.95 12.01
C VAL A 125 71.71 -43.19 12.48
N PRO A 126 71.89 -43.81 13.66
CA PRO A 126 70.77 -44.46 14.37
C PRO A 126 69.99 -43.47 15.26
N SER A 127 70.41 -42.21 15.34
CA SER A 127 69.97 -41.22 16.33
C SER A 127 68.63 -40.55 16.06
N LYS A 128 68.03 -40.63 14.86
CA LYS A 128 66.90 -39.75 14.50
C LYS A 128 65.58 -40.05 15.24
N MET A 129 65.28 -41.31 15.58
CA MET A 129 64.06 -41.65 16.35
C MET A 129 64.22 -41.37 17.85
N THR A 130 65.39 -41.69 18.42
CA THR A 130 65.67 -41.39 19.83
C THR A 130 65.81 -39.89 20.09
N THR A 131 66.31 -39.12 19.11
CA THR A 131 66.34 -37.64 19.23
C THR A 131 64.95 -37.00 19.16
N SER A 132 64.01 -37.58 18.41
CA SER A 132 62.64 -37.05 18.33
C SER A 132 61.88 -37.28 19.64
N GLN A 133 61.98 -38.48 20.21
CA GLN A 133 61.35 -38.80 21.49
C GLN A 133 62.00 -38.05 22.66
N ALA A 134 63.33 -37.92 22.65
CA ALA A 134 64.04 -37.09 23.62
C ALA A 134 63.72 -35.59 23.48
N ALA A 135 63.46 -35.10 22.26
CA ALA A 135 63.03 -33.72 22.04
C ALA A 135 61.60 -33.48 22.55
N VAL A 136 60.67 -34.41 22.31
CA VAL A 136 59.29 -34.32 22.86
C VAL A 136 59.29 -34.40 24.38
N ASP A 137 60.09 -35.29 24.98
CA ASP A 137 60.23 -35.37 26.44
C ASP A 137 60.92 -34.15 27.04
N ALA A 138 61.91 -33.57 26.35
CA ALA A 138 62.54 -32.32 26.77
C ALA A 138 61.54 -31.15 26.68
N MET A 139 60.78 -31.05 25.59
CA MET A 139 59.74 -30.02 25.43
C MET A 139 58.62 -30.18 26.47
N LEU A 140 58.18 -31.41 26.76
CA LEU A 140 57.21 -31.70 27.83
C LEU A 140 57.76 -31.33 29.20
N LYS A 141 59.02 -31.67 29.51
CA LYS A 141 59.66 -31.25 30.77
C LYS A 141 59.76 -29.74 30.88
N THR A 142 60.17 -29.04 29.82
CA THR A 142 60.23 -27.57 29.82
C THR A 142 58.84 -26.94 29.93
N ALA A 143 57.83 -27.50 29.27
CA ALA A 143 56.45 -27.03 29.35
C ALA A 143 55.84 -27.26 30.73
N VAL A 144 56.01 -28.45 31.32
CA VAL A 144 55.56 -28.77 32.67
C VAL A 144 56.28 -27.90 33.70
N GLN A 145 57.59 -27.68 33.53
CA GLN A 145 58.36 -26.82 34.43
C GLN A 145 57.97 -25.35 34.29
N SER A 146 57.65 -24.87 33.09
CA SER A 146 57.10 -23.53 32.87
C SER A 146 55.71 -23.37 33.47
N GLN A 147 54.85 -24.39 33.40
CA GLN A 147 53.52 -24.36 34.01
C GLN A 147 53.61 -24.42 35.54
N LEU A 148 54.48 -25.27 36.09
CA LEU A 148 54.72 -25.33 37.53
C LEU A 148 55.32 -24.03 38.07
N GLU A 149 56.26 -23.42 37.35
CA GLU A 149 56.82 -22.12 37.74
C GLU A 149 55.76 -21.01 37.60
N GLY A 150 54.92 -21.05 36.57
CA GLY A 150 53.77 -20.16 36.44
C GLY A 150 52.76 -20.29 37.59
N VAL A 151 52.44 -21.52 38.00
CA VAL A 151 51.57 -21.80 39.15
C VAL A 151 52.24 -21.34 40.45
N ARG A 152 53.55 -21.57 40.61
CA ARG A 152 54.31 -21.14 41.80
C ARG A 152 54.38 -19.62 41.91
N ILE A 153 54.64 -18.92 40.81
CA ILE A 153 54.61 -17.45 40.75
C ILE A 153 53.18 -16.96 41.03
N GLY A 154 52.16 -17.58 40.44
CA GLY A 154 50.76 -17.24 40.68
C GLY A 154 50.34 -17.42 42.14
N LEU A 155 50.75 -18.51 42.78
CA LEU A 155 50.53 -18.75 44.22
C LEU A 155 51.29 -17.75 45.08
N GLY A 156 52.54 -17.42 44.71
CA GLY A 156 53.33 -16.38 45.38
C GLY A 156 52.67 -15.00 45.30
N GLN A 157 52.16 -14.63 44.12
CA GLN A 157 51.43 -13.38 43.91
C GLN A 157 50.10 -13.37 44.68
N LEU A 158 49.38 -14.50 44.74
CA LEU A 158 48.13 -14.60 45.49
C LEU A 158 48.37 -14.46 47.00
N GLN A 159 49.45 -15.07 47.51
CA GLN A 159 49.82 -14.96 48.91
C GLN A 159 50.26 -13.53 49.25
N ALA A 160 51.06 -12.90 48.40
CA ALA A 160 51.42 -11.49 48.55
C ALA A 160 50.18 -10.59 48.55
N ALA A 161 49.25 -10.78 47.61
CA ALA A 161 48.00 -10.01 47.56
C ALA A 161 47.13 -10.20 48.82
N LYS A 162 47.10 -11.41 49.39
CA LYS A 162 46.38 -11.68 50.64
C LYS A 162 47.02 -10.93 51.82
N ASP A 163 48.33 -10.89 51.89
CA ASP A 163 49.06 -10.19 52.93
C ASP A 163 48.93 -8.67 52.77
N ASP A 164 48.98 -8.15 51.54
CA ASP A 164 48.71 -6.75 51.22
C ASP A 164 47.28 -6.34 51.60
N ILE A 165 46.27 -7.16 51.31
CA ILE A 165 44.88 -6.89 51.71
C ILE A 165 44.74 -6.83 53.23
N LYS A 166 45.44 -7.69 53.98
CA LYS A 166 45.44 -7.62 55.45
C LYS A 166 46.08 -6.34 55.96
N VAL A 167 47.21 -5.93 55.37
CA VAL A 167 47.86 -4.66 55.73
C VAL A 167 46.92 -3.49 55.43
N ILE A 168 46.28 -3.46 54.25
CA ILE A 168 45.33 -2.42 53.87
C ILE A 168 44.13 -2.39 54.84
N SER A 169 43.59 -3.56 55.22
CA SER A 169 42.49 -3.64 56.21
C SER A 169 42.90 -3.05 57.55
N ASN A 170 44.08 -3.42 58.05
CA ASN A 170 44.59 -2.88 59.31
C ASN A 170 44.82 -1.36 59.21
N CYS A 171 45.37 -0.87 58.10
CA CYS A 171 45.50 0.57 57.87
C CYS A 171 44.14 1.27 57.82
N PHE A 172 43.11 0.65 57.24
CA PHE A 172 41.74 1.19 57.25
C PHE A 172 41.17 1.24 58.66
N ASP A 173 41.37 0.20 59.47
CA ASP A 173 40.94 0.18 60.87
C ASP A 173 41.65 1.27 61.68
N ASP A 174 42.97 1.43 61.50
CA ASP A 174 43.75 2.50 62.12
C ASP A 174 43.26 3.89 61.70
N ILE A 175 42.98 4.11 60.40
CA ILE A 175 42.40 5.36 59.89
C ILE A 175 41.02 5.61 60.50
N CYS A 176 40.16 4.58 60.61
CA CYS A 176 38.85 4.70 61.24
C CYS A 176 38.95 5.06 62.73
N VAL A 177 39.95 4.55 63.44
CA VAL A 177 40.22 4.93 64.84
C VAL A 177 40.69 6.38 64.94
N GLN A 178 41.64 6.80 64.10
CA GLN A 178 42.13 8.19 64.08
C GLN A 178 41.03 9.19 63.67
N LEU A 179 40.16 8.83 62.72
CA LEU A 179 39.01 9.65 62.31
C LEU A 179 38.00 9.89 63.43
N LYS A 180 37.90 9.01 64.43
CA LYS A 180 37.07 9.26 65.62
C LYS A 180 37.64 10.38 66.49
N GLU A 181 38.94 10.61 66.50
CA GLU A 181 39.52 11.76 67.22
C GLU A 181 39.19 13.09 66.52
N PHE A 182 39.08 13.08 65.18
CA PHE A 182 38.69 14.26 64.39
C PHE A 182 37.28 14.77 64.68
N THR A 183 36.34 13.95 65.18
CA THR A 183 35.02 14.46 65.57
C THR A 183 35.12 15.45 66.73
N SER A 184 36.04 15.20 67.68
CA SER A 184 36.32 16.14 68.79
C SER A 184 37.07 17.41 68.32
N LEU A 185 37.81 17.31 67.21
CA LEU A 185 38.47 18.45 66.58
C LEU A 185 37.49 19.31 65.80
N ASN A 186 36.48 18.71 65.17
CA ASN A 186 35.39 19.41 64.47
C ASN A 186 34.62 20.33 65.43
N ASP A 187 34.40 19.90 66.67
CA ASP A 187 33.76 20.72 67.70
C ASP A 187 34.63 21.93 68.09
N LYS A 188 35.96 21.75 68.19
CA LYS A 188 36.90 22.85 68.49
C LYS A 188 37.08 23.82 67.32
N LEU A 189 37.06 23.31 66.08
CA LEU A 189 37.20 24.09 64.85
C LEU A 189 35.91 24.78 64.42
N LYS A 190 34.79 24.54 65.11
CA LYS A 190 33.50 25.19 64.82
C LYS A 190 33.63 26.71 64.80
N LEU A 191 34.34 27.30 65.77
CA LEU A 191 34.58 28.75 65.82
C LEU A 191 35.42 29.25 64.64
N LEU A 192 36.43 28.48 64.22
CA LEU A 192 37.25 28.83 63.05
C LEU A 192 36.44 28.70 61.75
N LYS A 193 35.54 27.72 61.67
CA LYS A 193 34.65 27.52 60.53
C LYS A 193 33.64 28.66 60.43
N GLU A 194 33.04 29.07 61.54
CA GLU A 194 32.14 30.23 61.61
C GLU A 194 32.86 31.52 61.18
N GLU A 195 34.10 31.75 61.64
CA GLU A 195 34.86 32.93 61.22
C GLU A 195 35.35 32.83 59.76
N SER A 196 35.68 31.63 59.28
CA SER A 196 36.02 31.38 57.87
C SER A 196 34.82 31.57 56.95
N GLU A 197 33.61 31.20 57.38
CA GLU A 197 32.36 31.45 56.68
C GLU A 197 32.10 32.97 56.60
N ARG A 198 32.27 33.69 57.72
CA ARG A 198 32.14 35.15 57.75
C ARG A 198 33.18 35.85 56.85
N HIS A 199 34.42 35.37 56.85
CA HIS A 199 35.47 35.88 55.96
C HIS A 199 35.19 35.56 54.49
N SER A 200 34.73 34.34 54.18
CA SER A 200 34.33 33.94 52.82
C SER A 200 33.18 34.79 52.30
N GLN A 201 32.20 35.12 53.16
CA GLN A 201 31.09 36.01 52.82
C GLN A 201 31.58 37.44 52.52
N CYS A 202 32.44 37.99 53.38
CA CYS A 202 33.02 39.32 53.14
C CYS A 202 33.87 39.35 51.87
N ALA A 203 34.65 38.29 51.61
CA ALA A 203 35.45 38.17 50.39
C ALA A 203 34.55 38.08 49.14
N ALA A 204 33.54 37.21 49.14
CA ALA A 204 32.57 37.10 48.04
C ALA A 204 31.81 38.42 47.81
N ALA A 205 31.44 39.13 48.87
CA ALA A 205 30.80 40.44 48.76
C ALA A 205 31.76 41.50 48.20
N MET A 206 33.04 41.50 48.60
CA MET A 206 34.06 42.43 48.11
C MET A 206 34.44 42.18 46.65
N ASP A 207 34.60 40.93 46.24
CA ASP A 207 34.93 40.54 44.87
C ASP A 207 33.77 40.87 43.92
N ASN A 208 32.53 40.65 44.36
CA ASN A 208 31.33 40.98 43.59
C ASN A 208 30.94 42.47 43.67
N LEU A 209 31.47 43.25 44.63
CA LEU A 209 31.08 44.65 44.86
C LEU A 209 31.29 45.53 43.62
N LYS A 210 32.39 45.30 42.89
CA LYS A 210 32.71 46.02 41.66
C LYS A 210 31.69 45.73 40.57
N THR A 211 31.35 44.45 40.39
CA THR A 211 30.34 44.03 39.42
C THR A 211 28.97 44.56 39.80
N ILE A 212 28.61 44.53 41.09
CA ILE A 212 27.33 45.04 41.64
C ILE A 212 27.20 46.56 41.43
N TYR A 213 28.27 47.31 41.68
CA TYR A 213 28.28 48.76 41.47
C TYR A 213 28.11 49.14 39.99
N ASP A 214 28.73 48.38 39.09
CA ASP A 214 28.70 48.63 37.64
C ASP A 214 27.52 47.97 36.91
N ILE A 215 26.58 47.29 37.61
CA ILE A 215 25.46 46.52 37.02
C ILE A 215 24.68 47.35 36.01
N GLN A 216 24.21 48.54 36.39
CA GLN A 216 23.34 49.36 35.53
C GLN A 216 24.07 49.81 34.26
N SER A 217 25.37 50.14 34.37
CA SER A 217 26.18 50.52 33.21
C SER A 217 26.47 49.33 32.28
N THR A 218 26.66 48.14 32.85
CA THR A 218 26.94 46.90 32.11
C THR A 218 25.68 46.37 31.44
N ILE A 219 24.51 46.50 32.08
CA ILE A 219 23.19 46.19 31.52
C ILE A 219 22.95 47.02 30.25
N VAL A 220 23.15 48.34 30.32
CA VAL A 220 22.95 49.24 29.16
C VAL A 220 23.89 48.86 28.01
N LYS A 221 25.18 48.63 28.31
CA LYS A 221 26.16 48.16 27.31
C LYS A 221 25.75 46.83 26.68
N THR A 222 25.26 45.88 27.48
CA THR A 222 24.81 44.56 27.00
C THR A 222 23.61 44.70 26.06
N PHE A 223 22.65 45.58 26.36
CA PHE A 223 21.54 45.86 25.45
C PHE A 223 21.99 46.52 24.14
N ASP A 224 22.96 47.43 24.18
CA ASP A 224 23.51 48.05 22.97
C ASP A 224 24.30 47.06 22.11
N GLU A 225 25.04 46.14 22.72
CA GLU A 225 25.75 45.05 22.04
C GLU A 225 24.78 44.04 21.40
N LEU A 226 23.66 43.72 22.07
CA LEU A 226 22.58 42.91 21.49
C LEU A 226 21.98 43.58 20.27
N ARG A 227 21.71 44.89 20.33
CA ARG A 227 21.19 45.67 19.19
C ARG A 227 22.17 45.72 18.02
N GLN A 228 23.47 45.71 18.29
CA GLN A 228 24.54 45.68 17.28
C GLN A 228 24.81 44.27 16.73
N GLY A 229 24.15 43.23 17.23
CA GLY A 229 24.36 41.85 16.78
C GLY A 229 25.67 41.21 17.27
N LYS A 230 26.35 41.79 18.27
CA LYS A 230 27.57 41.25 18.88
C LYS A 230 27.22 40.24 19.97
N LEU A 231 26.70 39.09 19.55
CA LEU A 231 26.13 38.08 20.45
C LEU A 231 27.13 37.52 21.46
N LEU A 232 28.40 37.37 21.10
CA LEU A 232 29.42 36.79 21.99
C LEU A 232 29.81 37.73 23.14
N ASP A 233 29.95 39.02 22.86
CA ASP A 233 30.31 40.02 23.86
C ASP A 233 29.12 40.24 24.82
N ALA A 234 27.91 40.33 24.27
CA ALA A 234 26.69 40.39 25.07
C ALA A 234 26.51 39.15 25.97
N HIS A 235 26.80 37.94 25.45
CA HIS A 235 26.74 36.71 26.24
C HIS A 235 27.75 36.69 27.39
N LYS A 236 28.97 37.21 27.14
CA LYS A 236 29.99 37.31 28.17
C LYS A 236 29.56 38.24 29.30
N HIS A 237 29.08 39.43 28.97
CA HIS A 237 28.58 40.38 29.98
C HIS A 237 27.37 39.82 30.74
N LEU A 238 26.45 39.12 30.07
CA LEU A 238 25.35 38.41 30.74
C LEU A 238 25.86 37.35 31.72
N MET A 239 26.87 36.56 31.33
CA MET A 239 27.45 35.53 32.19
C MET A 239 28.13 36.12 33.42
N ASP A 240 28.90 37.20 33.27
CA ASP A 240 29.57 37.86 34.40
C ASP A 240 28.54 38.45 35.39
N LEU A 241 27.42 38.99 34.88
CA LEU A 241 26.30 39.48 35.68
C LEU A 241 25.53 38.34 36.38
N GLU A 242 25.29 37.22 35.69
CA GLU A 242 24.64 36.03 36.26
C GLU A 242 25.50 35.37 37.33
N LEU A 243 26.81 35.25 37.11
CA LEU A 243 27.74 34.70 38.10
C LEU A 243 27.74 35.54 39.38
N ALA A 244 27.84 36.87 39.25
CA ALA A 244 27.79 37.77 40.40
C ALA A 244 26.45 37.67 41.16
N ARG A 245 25.34 37.56 40.43
CA ARG A 245 24.01 37.34 41.03
C ARG A 245 23.96 36.00 41.76
N ASP A 246 24.39 34.92 41.11
CA ASP A 246 24.24 33.55 41.60
C ASP A 246 25.16 33.27 42.80
N ASP A 247 26.36 33.86 42.84
CA ASP A 247 27.27 33.78 43.99
C ASP A 247 26.70 34.51 45.20
N VAL A 248 26.15 35.72 45.02
CA VAL A 248 25.49 36.45 46.11
C VAL A 248 24.25 35.70 46.60
N MET A 249 23.43 35.16 45.68
CA MET A 249 22.24 34.40 46.03
C MET A 249 22.57 33.08 46.74
N LEU A 250 23.68 32.42 46.39
CA LEU A 250 24.14 31.22 47.07
C LEU A 250 24.63 31.52 48.49
N GLU A 251 25.38 32.59 48.70
CA GLU A 251 25.83 32.97 50.05
C GLU A 251 24.63 33.35 50.94
N VAL A 252 23.63 34.05 50.39
CA VAL A 252 22.35 34.31 51.09
C VAL A 252 21.61 33.01 51.40
N TYR A 253 21.60 32.04 50.49
CA TYR A 253 20.97 30.73 50.70
C TYR A 253 21.66 29.94 51.83
N LYS A 254 22.99 29.96 51.92
CA LYS A 254 23.76 29.30 53.00
C LYS A 254 23.43 29.87 54.39
N MET A 255 23.07 31.15 54.47
CA MET A 255 22.74 31.82 55.74
C MET A 255 21.41 31.38 56.35
N GLN A 256 20.57 30.60 55.64
CA GLN A 256 19.22 30.21 56.09
C GLN A 256 18.34 31.41 56.51
N SER A 257 18.61 32.60 55.97
CA SER A 257 17.81 33.80 56.27
C SER A 257 16.45 33.66 55.59
N ASN A 258 15.43 33.28 56.36
CA ASN A 258 14.04 33.15 55.93
C ASN A 258 13.31 34.51 55.80
N SER A 259 14.04 35.62 55.60
CA SER A 259 13.42 36.92 55.35
C SER A 259 12.95 36.98 53.90
N GLU A 260 11.68 36.66 53.65
CA GLU A 260 11.05 36.80 52.32
C GLU A 260 11.22 38.21 51.73
N TYR A 261 11.34 39.23 52.59
CA TYR A 261 11.56 40.62 52.20
C TYR A 261 12.91 40.84 51.49
N ASP A 262 14.00 40.31 52.06
CA ASP A 262 15.35 40.48 51.50
C ASP A 262 15.52 39.67 50.20
N LEU A 263 14.91 38.49 50.13
CA LEU A 263 14.84 37.69 48.91
C LEU A 263 14.05 38.40 47.80
N ASN A 264 12.98 39.11 48.14
CA ASN A 264 12.19 39.86 47.18
C ASN A 264 12.87 41.14 46.69
N ILE A 265 13.61 41.86 47.56
CA ILE A 265 14.43 43.01 47.15
C ILE A 265 15.53 42.56 46.20
N MET A 266 16.21 41.46 46.51
CA MET A 266 17.27 40.91 45.65
C MET A 266 16.73 40.45 44.30
N LYS A 267 15.58 39.76 44.28
CA LYS A 267 14.88 39.42 43.03
C LYS A 267 14.51 40.67 42.23
N ALA A 268 13.97 41.71 42.88
CA ALA A 268 13.61 42.96 42.21
C ALA A 268 14.84 43.64 41.59
N TYR A 269 15.96 43.68 42.31
CA TYR A 269 17.21 44.30 41.86
C TYR A 269 17.82 43.61 40.63
N PHE A 270 17.70 42.27 40.53
CA PHE A 270 18.25 41.50 39.42
C PHE A 270 17.27 41.23 38.26
N THR A 271 16.04 41.76 38.32
CA THR A 271 15.00 41.55 37.29
C THR A 271 15.48 41.94 35.88
N ASP A 272 16.32 42.98 35.77
CA ASP A 272 16.81 43.45 34.47
C ASP A 272 17.83 42.48 33.82
N ILE A 273 18.51 41.64 34.61
CA ILE A 273 19.35 40.55 34.10
C ILE A 273 18.48 39.48 33.42
N ASP A 274 17.32 39.15 34.01
CA ASP A 274 16.39 38.19 33.43
C ASP A 274 15.80 38.72 32.10
N LYS A 275 15.57 40.04 32.00
CA LYS A 275 15.16 40.69 30.74
C LYS A 275 16.23 40.57 29.65
N ILE A 276 17.52 40.75 29.99
CA ILE A 276 18.63 40.53 29.05
C ILE A 276 18.65 39.06 28.60
N GLY A 277 18.49 38.12 29.53
CA GLY A 277 18.43 36.69 29.19
C GLY A 277 17.28 36.34 28.23
N GLN A 278 16.10 36.97 28.41
CA GLN A 278 14.97 36.82 27.49
C GLN A 278 15.22 37.45 26.12
N GLU A 279 15.84 38.63 26.06
CA GLU A 279 16.16 39.27 24.79
C GLU A 279 17.23 38.47 24.03
N MET A 280 18.23 37.95 24.74
CA MET A 280 19.24 37.07 24.18
C MET A 280 18.62 35.80 23.57
N SER A 281 17.69 35.16 24.28
CA SER A 281 17.02 33.96 23.76
C SER A 281 16.19 34.26 22.50
N LYS A 282 15.52 35.42 22.43
CA LYS A 282 14.83 35.87 21.20
C LYS A 282 15.78 36.09 20.04
N GLN A 283 16.93 36.73 20.28
CA GLN A 283 17.94 36.94 19.24
C GLN A 283 18.52 35.61 18.74
N LEU A 284 18.74 34.63 19.63
CA LEU A 284 19.13 33.27 19.23
C LEU A 284 18.05 32.62 18.37
N VAL A 285 16.79 32.60 18.82
CA VAL A 285 15.67 32.05 18.04
C VAL A 285 15.56 32.72 16.65
N TYR A 286 15.78 34.02 16.57
CA TYR A 286 15.78 34.78 15.31
C TYR A 286 16.92 34.37 14.36
N VAL A 287 18.13 34.15 14.86
CA VAL A 287 19.25 33.66 14.04
C VAL A 287 18.96 32.24 13.54
N PHE A 288 18.44 31.36 14.41
CA PHE A 288 18.09 29.99 14.03
C PHE A 288 16.92 29.92 13.05
N SER A 289 15.92 30.80 13.17
CA SER A 289 14.80 30.85 12.21
C SER A 289 15.22 31.36 10.82
N ARG A 290 16.40 31.95 10.68
CA ARG A 290 16.97 32.41 9.39
C ARG A 290 18.14 31.58 8.92
N THR A 291 18.33 30.37 9.47
CA THR A 291 19.49 29.51 9.19
C THR A 291 19.70 29.28 7.68
N LEU A 292 18.62 29.00 6.94
CA LEU A 292 18.70 28.72 5.50
C LEU A 292 19.05 29.97 4.67
N GLU A 293 18.46 31.12 4.99
CA GLU A 293 18.81 32.39 4.32
C GLU A 293 20.23 32.82 4.67
N ALA A 294 20.66 32.63 5.92
CA ALA A 294 21.99 32.98 6.40
C ALA A 294 23.09 32.16 5.71
N ILE A 295 22.81 30.91 5.36
CA ILE A 295 23.76 30.03 4.66
C ILE A 295 23.74 30.25 3.13
N ARG A 296 22.61 30.68 2.57
CA ARG A 296 22.50 31.05 1.15
C ARG A 296 23.13 32.42 0.83
N GLY A 297 23.11 33.34 1.79
CA GLY A 297 23.73 34.66 1.66
C GLY A 297 25.26 34.64 1.81
N SER A 298 25.92 35.72 1.37
CA SER A 298 27.33 35.96 1.69
C SER A 298 27.50 36.46 3.13
N ASP A 299 28.74 36.49 3.65
CA ASP A 299 29.12 36.95 5.00
C ASP A 299 28.32 38.21 5.43
N PRO A 300 27.74 38.26 6.66
CA PRO A 300 28.17 37.59 7.91
C PRO A 300 27.26 36.45 8.44
N GLY A 301 26.36 35.89 7.61
CA GLY A 301 25.33 34.93 8.05
C GLY A 301 25.86 33.66 8.75
N PRO A 302 26.77 32.87 8.12
CA PRO A 302 27.29 31.65 8.73
C PRO A 302 28.08 31.92 10.02
N GLN A 303 28.79 33.06 10.09
CA GLN A 303 29.56 33.46 11.27
C GLN A 303 28.65 33.79 12.47
N GLN A 304 27.51 34.43 12.23
CA GLN A 304 26.50 34.71 13.25
C GLN A 304 25.86 33.41 13.77
N LEU A 305 25.56 32.46 12.87
CA LEU A 305 25.02 31.15 13.25
C LEU A 305 26.00 30.35 14.11
N VAL A 306 27.28 30.29 13.72
CA VAL A 306 28.34 29.62 14.50
C VAL A 306 28.51 30.31 15.86
N SER A 307 28.43 31.64 15.91
CA SER A 307 28.49 32.40 17.17
C SER A 307 27.31 32.07 18.08
N ALA A 308 26.09 32.00 17.55
CA ALA A 308 24.89 31.58 18.27
C ALA A 308 25.00 30.14 18.77
N LEU A 309 25.50 29.20 17.96
CA LEU A 309 25.74 27.81 18.34
C LEU A 309 26.75 27.68 19.49
N ARG A 310 27.83 28.46 19.45
CA ARG A 310 28.83 28.49 20.53
C ARG A 310 28.23 28.94 21.86
N ILE A 311 27.29 29.88 21.83
CA ILE A 311 26.56 30.36 23.00
C ILE A 311 25.67 29.25 23.55
N VAL A 312 24.87 28.60 22.70
CA VAL A 312 24.00 27.48 23.10
C VAL A 312 24.80 26.34 23.73
N GLU A 313 25.90 25.90 23.11
CA GLU A 313 26.78 24.85 23.66
C GLU A 313 27.46 25.24 24.97
N ARG A 314 27.70 26.53 25.18
CA ARG A 314 28.24 27.03 26.44
C ARG A 314 27.17 27.04 27.53
N GLU A 315 25.96 27.46 27.21
CA GLU A 315 24.82 27.47 28.12
C GLU A 315 24.38 26.06 28.55
N GLU A 316 24.36 25.09 27.64
CA GLU A 316 24.07 23.69 27.98
C GLU A 316 25.12 23.09 28.92
N ARG A 317 26.39 23.51 28.79
CA ARG A 317 27.45 23.11 29.73
C ARG A 317 27.28 23.79 31.10
N ILE A 318 26.83 25.03 31.13
CA ILE A 318 26.53 25.75 32.38
C ILE A 318 25.32 25.10 33.07
N ASP A 319 24.25 24.77 32.34
CA ASP A 319 23.09 24.06 32.87
C ASP A 319 23.49 22.71 33.50
N LYS A 320 24.33 21.92 32.81
CA LYS A 320 24.89 20.66 33.38
C LYS A 320 25.73 20.90 34.64
N PHE A 321 26.55 21.95 34.64
CA PHE A 321 27.35 22.30 35.82
C PHE A 321 26.47 22.72 37.01
N CYS A 322 25.45 23.53 36.77
CA CYS A 322 24.46 23.90 37.78
C CYS A 322 23.70 22.67 38.32
N ASP A 323 23.38 21.70 37.46
CA ASP A 323 22.75 20.44 37.88
C ASP A 323 23.63 19.60 38.81
N ASP A 324 24.91 19.48 38.48
CA ASP A 324 25.86 18.74 39.31
C ASP A 324 26.12 19.47 40.63
N ARG A 325 26.16 20.81 40.61
CA ARG A 325 26.22 21.62 41.83
C ARG A 325 24.96 21.47 42.68
N PHE A 326 23.78 21.43 42.06
CA PHE A 326 22.50 21.19 42.75
C PHE A 326 22.50 19.83 43.46
N LYS A 327 23.02 18.77 42.84
CA LYS A 327 23.16 17.46 43.52
C LYS A 327 24.06 17.52 44.76
N ALA A 328 25.05 18.41 44.77
CA ALA A 328 26.00 18.57 45.87
C ALA A 328 25.51 19.53 46.98
N THR A 329 24.83 20.63 46.62
CA THR A 329 24.50 21.73 47.55
C THR A 329 23.00 21.95 47.77
N GLY A 330 22.13 21.36 46.95
CA GLY A 330 20.67 21.56 47.01
C GLY A 330 20.19 22.94 46.51
N PHE A 331 21.11 23.81 46.05
CA PHE A 331 20.80 25.14 45.54
C PHE A 331 20.81 25.17 44.02
N LEU A 332 19.75 25.70 43.41
CA LEU A 332 19.67 25.96 41.98
C LEU A 332 19.48 27.46 41.75
N PRO A 333 20.32 28.11 40.91
CA PRO A 333 20.13 29.51 40.58
C PRO A 333 18.77 29.82 39.95
N VAL A 334 18.27 31.03 40.19
CA VAL A 334 16.97 31.49 39.68
C VAL A 334 17.01 31.57 38.15
N GLY A 335 16.06 30.92 37.48
CA GLY A 335 15.93 30.92 36.02
C GLY A 335 16.73 29.84 35.26
N ARG A 336 17.31 28.86 35.97
CA ARG A 336 17.91 27.64 35.39
C ARG A 336 16.96 26.45 35.63
N ARG A 337 16.82 25.47 34.73
CA ARG A 337 17.51 25.21 33.44
C ARG A 337 16.90 26.02 32.31
N ARG A 338 17.73 26.49 31.38
CA ARG A 338 17.28 27.32 30.25
C ARG A 338 16.98 26.51 29.00
N SER A 339 17.64 25.36 28.81
CA SER A 339 17.41 24.45 27.68
C SER A 339 17.36 25.19 26.32
N TRP A 340 18.28 26.13 26.10
CA TRP A 340 18.31 26.93 24.87
C TRP A 340 18.53 26.06 23.63
N ARG A 341 19.11 24.87 23.77
CA ARG A 341 19.19 23.89 22.68
C ARG A 341 17.81 23.48 22.19
N ASP A 342 16.87 23.16 23.09
CA ASP A 342 15.52 22.73 22.72
C ASP A 342 14.73 23.89 22.08
N LEU A 343 14.90 25.11 22.59
CA LEU A 343 14.30 26.30 21.98
C LEU A 343 14.81 26.54 20.55
N CYS A 344 16.11 26.39 20.31
CA CYS A 344 16.70 26.56 18.98
C CYS A 344 16.28 25.44 18.02
N LEU A 345 16.18 24.20 18.50
CA LEU A 345 15.66 23.07 17.71
C LEU A 345 14.19 23.28 17.34
N ASN A 346 13.37 23.80 18.26
CA ASN A 346 12.00 24.18 17.97
C ASN A 346 11.92 25.32 16.95
N ALA A 347 12.82 26.31 17.01
CA ALA A 347 12.90 27.37 16.02
C ALA A 347 13.21 26.82 14.61
N LEU A 348 14.09 25.83 14.50
CA LEU A 348 14.37 25.13 13.24
C LEU A 348 13.17 24.32 12.73
N LYS A 349 12.42 23.66 13.63
CA LYS A 349 11.17 22.98 13.29
C LYS A 349 10.09 23.95 12.80
N MET A 350 9.99 25.14 13.41
CA MET A 350 9.06 26.18 12.93
C MET A 350 9.50 26.74 11.58
N LEU A 351 10.80 26.91 11.33
CA LEU A 351 11.32 27.31 10.03
C LEU A 351 10.89 26.37 8.90
N THR A 352 11.00 25.04 9.09
CA THR A 352 10.57 24.07 8.06
C THR A 352 9.07 24.13 7.82
N ARG A 353 8.27 24.33 8.89
CA ARG A 353 6.81 24.52 8.79
C ARG A 353 6.45 25.80 8.03
N ASP A 354 7.01 26.94 8.42
CA ASP A 354 6.78 28.24 7.78
C ASP A 354 7.18 28.22 6.30
N ARG A 355 8.23 27.48 5.93
CA ARG A 355 8.64 27.28 4.54
C ARG A 355 7.56 26.56 3.73
N ILE A 356 6.99 25.49 4.26
CA ILE A 356 5.92 24.73 3.59
C ILE A 356 4.64 25.57 3.52
N GLU A 357 4.30 26.28 4.59
CA GLU A 357 3.13 27.18 4.61
C GLU A 357 3.31 28.34 3.61
N LYS A 358 4.51 28.91 3.47
CA LYS A 358 4.80 29.93 2.45
C LYS A 358 4.72 29.40 1.02
N ASN A 359 4.89 28.10 0.78
CA ASN A 359 4.68 27.53 -0.56
C ASN A 359 3.19 27.53 -0.95
N LEU A 360 2.28 27.69 0.03
CA LEU A 360 0.84 27.88 -0.20
C LEU A 360 0.56 29.35 -0.54
N MET A 361 0.94 29.75 -1.75
CA MET A 361 0.86 31.16 -2.19
C MET A 361 -0.54 31.57 -2.67
N GLU A 362 -1.43 30.62 -2.97
CA GLU A 362 -2.70 30.87 -3.67
C GLU A 362 -3.87 30.19 -2.95
N ASP A 363 -4.94 30.95 -2.71
CA ASP A 363 -6.18 30.42 -2.14
C ASP A 363 -6.93 29.52 -3.14
N ARG A 364 -7.60 28.49 -2.60
CA ARG A 364 -8.46 27.56 -3.35
C ARG A 364 -9.46 28.26 -4.28
N ASN A 365 -9.95 29.42 -3.86
CA ASN A 365 -10.97 30.18 -4.59
C ASN A 365 -10.42 30.97 -5.78
N VAL A 366 -9.11 31.18 -5.86
CA VAL A 366 -8.46 32.04 -6.88
C VAL A 366 -7.96 31.21 -8.06
N ASN A 367 -7.44 30.00 -7.81
CA ASN A 367 -6.89 29.15 -8.86
C ASN A 367 -7.30 27.68 -8.69
N LYS A 368 -7.94 27.08 -9.69
CA LYS A 368 -8.31 25.65 -9.68
C LYS A 368 -7.09 24.70 -9.65
N GLN A 369 -5.91 25.19 -9.99
CA GLN A 369 -4.65 24.44 -9.97
C GLN A 369 -3.77 24.77 -8.76
N TRP A 370 -4.32 25.41 -7.72
CA TRP A 370 -3.59 25.79 -6.51
C TRP A 370 -2.82 24.62 -5.89
N MET A 371 -3.44 23.43 -5.81
CA MET A 371 -2.86 22.23 -5.23
C MET A 371 -1.68 21.71 -6.07
N ALA A 372 -1.82 21.61 -7.39
CA ALA A 372 -0.73 21.21 -8.28
C ALA A 372 0.49 22.15 -8.16
N ARG A 373 0.25 23.46 -8.07
CA ARG A 373 1.31 24.46 -7.90
C ARG A 373 1.99 24.35 -6.54
N PHE A 374 1.22 24.20 -5.46
CA PHE A 374 1.75 23.96 -4.12
C PHE A 374 2.64 22.71 -4.07
N LEU A 375 2.17 21.61 -4.65
CA LEU A 375 2.88 20.33 -4.71
C LEU A 375 4.18 20.44 -5.53
N GLU A 376 4.15 21.17 -6.65
CA GLU A 376 5.33 21.42 -7.47
C GLU A 376 6.35 22.33 -6.78
N LEU A 377 5.90 23.37 -6.08
CA LEU A 377 6.77 24.21 -5.27
C LEU A 377 7.43 23.41 -4.13
N CYS A 378 6.71 22.48 -3.50
CA CYS A 378 7.28 21.55 -2.53
C CYS A 378 8.33 20.62 -3.17
N ARG A 379 8.06 20.10 -4.38
CA ARG A 379 8.99 19.25 -5.14
C ARG A 379 10.31 19.98 -5.46
N LEU A 380 10.26 21.27 -5.76
CA LEU A 380 11.46 22.06 -6.08
C LEU A 380 12.20 22.60 -4.84
N SER A 381 11.46 23.18 -3.89
CA SER A 381 12.05 23.90 -2.75
C SER A 381 12.70 22.98 -1.73
N ILE A 382 12.08 21.85 -1.38
CA ILE A 382 12.55 20.98 -0.30
C ILE A 382 13.89 20.31 -0.65
N PRO A 383 14.09 19.70 -1.84
CA PRO A 383 15.40 19.16 -2.21
C PRO A 383 16.47 20.26 -2.29
N GLN A 384 16.12 21.47 -2.73
CA GLN A 384 17.06 22.59 -2.79
C GLN A 384 17.47 23.06 -1.38
N ASP A 385 16.54 23.13 -0.44
CA ASP A 385 16.82 23.43 0.97
C ASP A 385 17.72 22.33 1.58
N LEU A 386 17.40 21.05 1.38
CA LEU A 386 18.19 19.93 1.88
C LEU A 386 19.61 19.86 1.29
N ARG A 387 19.79 20.25 0.02
CA ARG A 387 21.12 20.38 -0.61
C ARG A 387 21.96 21.44 0.11
N VAL A 388 21.37 22.59 0.42
CA VAL A 388 22.04 23.68 1.15
C VAL A 388 22.39 23.25 2.57
N ILE A 389 21.50 22.50 3.24
CA ILE A 389 21.76 21.97 4.58
C ILE A 389 22.95 21.01 4.54
N LYS A 390 22.99 20.10 3.56
CA LYS A 390 24.08 19.14 3.40
C LYS A 390 25.42 19.82 3.08
N SER A 391 25.43 20.82 2.19
CA SER A 391 26.69 21.48 1.79
C SER A 391 27.19 22.52 2.79
N GLY A 392 26.30 23.20 3.51
CA GLY A 392 26.64 24.36 4.35
C GLY A 392 26.31 24.16 5.83
N CYS A 393 25.11 23.71 6.20
CA CYS A 393 24.76 23.53 7.62
C CYS A 393 25.66 22.49 8.30
N GLU A 394 25.96 21.37 7.66
CA GLU A 394 26.79 20.32 8.28
C GLU A 394 28.17 20.84 8.73
N SER A 395 28.75 21.81 8.01
CA SER A 395 30.03 22.42 8.39
C SER A 395 29.94 23.39 9.57
N CYS A 396 28.76 23.95 9.86
CA CYS A 396 28.57 24.95 10.91
C CYS A 396 28.17 24.30 12.25
N PHE A 397 27.50 23.15 12.22
CA PHE A 397 26.96 22.48 13.40
C PHE A 397 27.91 21.41 13.95
N PRO A 398 27.99 21.21 15.27
CA PRO A 398 28.71 20.08 15.84
C PRO A 398 28.10 18.72 15.42
N PRO A 399 28.90 17.65 15.28
CA PRO A 399 28.39 16.31 14.91
C PRO A 399 27.31 15.77 15.86
N GLU A 400 27.36 16.14 17.14
CA GLU A 400 26.37 15.73 18.16
C GLU A 400 24.94 16.25 17.90
N TRP A 401 24.79 17.24 17.02
CA TRP A 401 23.47 17.80 16.69
C TRP A 401 22.72 16.96 15.65
N ASN A 402 23.42 16.14 14.87
CA ASN A 402 22.88 15.37 13.74
C ASN A 402 21.87 16.20 12.91
N ILE A 403 22.27 17.42 12.55
CA ILE A 403 21.36 18.45 12.04
C ILE A 403 20.72 18.04 10.71
N TYR A 404 21.47 17.36 9.84
CA TYR A 404 20.96 16.93 8.54
C TYR A 404 19.78 15.95 8.69
N GLN A 405 19.96 14.91 9.50
CA GLN A 405 18.90 13.93 9.79
C GLN A 405 17.68 14.59 10.45
N ARG A 406 17.89 15.46 11.44
CA ARG A 406 16.78 16.15 12.13
C ARG A 406 16.03 17.09 11.20
N MET A 407 16.71 17.80 10.31
CA MET A 407 16.05 18.66 9.33
C MET A 407 15.21 17.83 8.36
N ILE A 408 15.67 16.65 7.93
CA ILE A 408 14.87 15.72 7.12
C ILE A 408 13.60 15.32 7.87
N GLU A 409 13.71 14.93 9.14
CA GLU A 409 12.57 14.59 10.00
C GLU A 409 11.61 15.78 10.17
N TYR A 410 12.11 17.00 10.31
CA TYR A 410 11.27 18.20 10.43
C TYR A 410 10.53 18.56 9.14
N TYR A 411 11.19 18.45 7.97
CA TYR A 411 10.51 18.62 6.68
C TYR A 411 9.48 17.51 6.45
N HIS A 412 9.81 16.27 6.80
CA HIS A 412 8.89 15.14 6.69
C HIS A 412 7.66 15.32 7.58
N SER A 413 7.85 15.58 8.88
CA SER A 413 6.75 15.80 9.84
C SER A 413 5.86 16.98 9.44
N ALA A 414 6.44 18.09 8.97
CA ALA A 414 5.67 19.24 8.51
C ALA A 414 4.88 18.94 7.22
N LEU A 415 5.42 18.12 6.31
CA LEU A 415 4.66 17.62 5.15
C LEU A 415 3.54 16.67 5.58
N VAL A 416 3.78 15.76 6.53
CA VAL A 416 2.75 14.83 7.05
C VAL A 416 1.57 15.61 7.61
N ASP A 417 1.83 16.61 8.47
CA ASP A 417 0.78 17.43 9.07
C ASP A 417 -0.01 18.18 8.01
N LYS A 418 0.66 18.78 7.01
CA LYS A 418 -0.01 19.48 5.92
C LYS A 418 -0.80 18.54 5.01
N PHE A 419 -0.26 17.38 4.65
CA PHE A 419 -0.95 16.40 3.83
C PHE A 419 -2.18 15.83 4.53
N ARG A 420 -2.12 15.65 5.85
CA ARG A 420 -3.26 15.21 6.67
C ARG A 420 -4.39 16.26 6.68
N GLU A 421 -4.03 17.54 6.81
CA GLU A 421 -4.98 18.67 6.69
C GLU A 421 -5.62 18.70 5.29
N LEU A 422 -4.79 18.67 4.24
CA LEU A 422 -5.25 18.69 2.84
C LEU A 422 -6.17 17.49 2.54
N ALA A 423 -5.82 16.28 2.98
CA ALA A 423 -6.64 15.09 2.80
C ALA A 423 -8.03 15.25 3.44
N GLY A 424 -8.14 15.91 4.60
CA GLY A 424 -9.42 16.19 5.25
C GLY A 424 -10.28 17.20 4.50
N GLU A 425 -9.68 18.18 3.83
CA GLU A 425 -10.38 19.26 3.12
C GLU A 425 -10.67 18.97 1.65
N THR A 426 -9.94 18.01 1.05
CA THR A 426 -10.10 17.65 -0.37
C THR A 426 -11.50 17.14 -0.67
N LYS A 427 -12.17 17.79 -1.62
CA LYS A 427 -13.52 17.43 -2.06
C LYS A 427 -13.60 17.19 -3.56
N GLU A 428 -12.69 17.76 -4.33
CA GLU A 428 -12.72 17.70 -5.78
C GLU A 428 -11.89 16.53 -6.30
N LYS A 429 -12.38 15.90 -7.38
CA LYS A 429 -11.72 14.78 -8.05
C LYS A 429 -10.28 15.11 -8.46
N ASN A 430 -10.06 16.31 -9.01
CA ASN A 430 -8.72 16.77 -9.43
C ASN A 430 -7.75 16.92 -8.25
N GLU A 431 -8.22 17.39 -7.09
CA GLU A 431 -7.40 17.53 -5.88
C GLU A 431 -6.96 16.15 -5.36
N ILE A 432 -7.87 15.17 -5.38
CA ILE A 432 -7.57 13.79 -4.97
C ILE A 432 -6.53 13.15 -5.90
N ILE A 433 -6.68 13.32 -7.21
CA ILE A 433 -5.72 12.81 -8.22
C ILE A 433 -4.33 13.41 -7.97
N GLN A 434 -4.25 14.73 -7.78
CA GLN A 434 -2.98 15.44 -7.53
C GLN A 434 -2.32 14.98 -6.23
N LEU A 435 -3.09 14.82 -5.15
CA LEU A 435 -2.56 14.38 -3.86
C LEU A 435 -2.03 12.93 -3.93
N LEU A 436 -2.82 12.01 -4.50
CA LEU A 436 -2.45 10.59 -4.58
C LEU A 436 -1.31 10.33 -5.56
N SER A 437 -1.28 11.01 -6.71
CA SER A 437 -0.17 10.89 -7.66
C SER A 437 1.14 11.43 -7.08
N TRP A 438 1.10 12.52 -6.31
CA TRP A 438 2.30 13.10 -5.70
C TRP A 438 2.95 12.22 -4.64
N LEU A 439 2.20 11.34 -3.96
CA LEU A 439 2.78 10.36 -3.03
C LEU A 439 3.86 9.48 -3.70
N ARG A 440 3.71 9.20 -5.01
CA ARG A 440 4.72 8.45 -5.78
C ARG A 440 5.95 9.30 -6.11
N VAL A 441 5.76 10.60 -6.30
CA VAL A 441 6.83 11.56 -6.58
C VAL A 441 7.75 11.73 -5.36
N TYR A 442 7.21 11.59 -4.15
CA TYR A 442 7.96 11.76 -2.90
C TYR A 442 9.20 10.85 -2.79
N ALA A 443 9.02 9.56 -3.05
CA ALA A 443 10.11 8.57 -3.05
C ALA A 443 10.91 8.54 -4.36
N SER A 444 10.50 9.33 -5.36
CA SER A 444 11.15 9.32 -6.67
C SER A 444 12.51 10.05 -6.64
N PRO A 445 13.39 9.79 -7.64
CA PRO A 445 14.66 10.51 -7.79
C PRO A 445 14.50 12.02 -7.98
N GLU A 446 13.29 12.49 -8.30
CA GLU A 446 13.00 13.90 -8.49
C GLU A 446 12.86 14.68 -7.17
N MET A 447 12.70 13.98 -6.04
CA MET A 447 12.53 14.61 -4.72
C MET A 447 13.53 14.05 -3.70
N LEU A 448 13.09 13.26 -2.70
CA LEU A 448 13.95 12.76 -1.63
C LEU A 448 14.75 11.51 -2.01
N GLY A 449 14.30 10.77 -3.03
CA GLY A 449 15.03 9.62 -3.59
C GLY A 449 16.25 10.00 -4.43
N HIS A 450 16.59 11.28 -4.53
CA HIS A 450 17.73 11.74 -5.32
C HIS A 450 19.06 11.23 -4.71
N PRO A 451 19.95 10.56 -5.48
CA PRO A 451 21.18 9.94 -4.95
C PRO A 451 22.10 10.90 -4.19
N TYR A 452 22.15 12.17 -4.57
CA TYR A 452 22.93 13.21 -3.89
C TYR A 452 22.49 13.49 -2.45
N LEU A 453 21.22 13.28 -2.11
CA LEU A 453 20.73 13.47 -0.75
C LEU A 453 21.14 12.29 0.14
N GLY A 454 21.11 11.05 -0.39
CA GLY A 454 21.52 9.86 0.36
C GLY A 454 20.56 9.52 1.50
N ILE A 455 19.28 9.82 1.32
CA ILE A 455 18.21 9.60 2.29
C ILE A 455 17.60 8.21 2.05
N ASP A 456 17.47 7.43 3.10
CA ASP A 456 16.67 6.21 3.08
C ASP A 456 15.19 6.59 3.30
N VAL A 457 14.50 6.86 2.19
CA VAL A 457 13.09 7.29 2.20
C VAL A 457 12.17 6.19 2.70
N ASP A 458 12.51 4.93 2.47
CA ASP A 458 11.72 3.79 2.89
C ASP A 458 11.67 3.68 4.41
N LYS A 459 12.80 3.92 5.09
CA LYS A 459 12.84 3.98 6.55
C LYS A 459 11.97 5.11 7.12
N LEU A 460 12.00 6.30 6.52
CA LEU A 460 11.17 7.43 6.96
C LEU A 460 9.68 7.13 6.83
N LEU A 461 9.26 6.51 5.73
CA LEU A 461 7.86 6.14 5.49
C LEU A 461 7.37 5.02 6.41
N VAL A 462 8.27 4.17 6.91
CA VAL A 462 7.95 3.14 7.92
C VAL A 462 7.75 3.78 9.30
N ASP A 463 8.60 4.74 9.66
CA ASP A 463 8.54 5.42 10.95
C ASP A 463 7.31 6.35 11.04
N GLU A 464 7.07 7.17 10.00
CA GLU A 464 5.89 8.02 9.88
C GLU A 464 5.41 8.06 8.40
N PRO A 465 4.24 7.48 8.08
CA PRO A 465 3.73 7.56 6.71
C PRO A 465 3.10 8.93 6.42
N LEU A 466 3.35 9.49 5.22
CA LEU A 466 2.75 10.76 4.77
C LEU A 466 1.22 10.80 4.93
N LEU A 467 0.56 9.72 4.54
CA LEU A 467 -0.86 9.50 4.77
C LEU A 467 -1.06 8.08 5.29
N SER A 468 -1.97 7.93 6.25
CA SER A 468 -2.30 6.60 6.77
C SER A 468 -2.96 5.76 5.68
N ARG A 469 -2.75 4.42 5.71
CA ARG A 469 -3.39 3.50 4.76
C ARG A 469 -4.92 3.64 4.75
N ARG A 470 -5.51 3.99 5.90
CA ARG A 470 -6.93 4.25 6.04
C ARG A 470 -7.34 5.52 5.27
N THR A 471 -6.63 6.62 5.46
CA THR A 471 -6.89 7.89 4.76
C THR A 471 -6.73 7.74 3.26
N ILE A 472 -5.72 7.00 2.80
CA ILE A 472 -5.55 6.67 1.37
C ILE A 472 -6.77 5.88 0.87
N GLY A 473 -7.21 4.85 1.61
CA GLY A 473 -8.41 4.10 1.27
C GLY A 473 -9.67 4.97 1.20
N GLU A 474 -9.87 5.89 2.14
CA GLU A 474 -11.00 6.83 2.16
C GLU A 474 -10.97 7.79 0.94
N LEU A 475 -9.80 8.32 0.57
CA LEU A 475 -9.63 9.15 -0.62
C LEU A 475 -9.87 8.37 -1.92
N VAL A 476 -9.42 7.12 -1.99
CA VAL A 476 -9.67 6.23 -3.13
C VAL A 476 -11.16 5.91 -3.26
N SER A 477 -11.84 5.55 -2.17
CA SER A 477 -13.29 5.32 -2.19
C SER A 477 -14.04 6.56 -2.68
N LYS A 478 -13.68 7.75 -2.17
CA LYS A 478 -14.28 9.02 -2.60
C LYS A 478 -14.01 9.32 -4.08
N PHE A 479 -12.80 9.03 -4.58
CA PHE A 479 -12.48 9.16 -6.00
C PHE A 479 -13.32 8.23 -6.87
N VAL A 480 -13.52 6.98 -6.42
CA VAL A 480 -14.35 6.00 -7.10
C VAL A 480 -15.82 6.45 -7.12
N GLU A 481 -16.35 6.93 -5.99
CA GLU A 481 -17.72 7.48 -5.89
C GLU A 481 -17.93 8.70 -6.81
N LEU A 482 -17.00 9.65 -6.83
CA LEU A 482 -17.07 10.80 -7.73
C LEU A 482 -17.01 10.37 -9.20
N THR A 483 -16.18 9.37 -9.51
CA THR A 483 -16.08 8.82 -10.87
C THR A 483 -17.36 8.09 -11.29
N GLU A 484 -18.02 7.38 -10.37
CA GLU A 484 -19.33 6.78 -10.60
C GLU A 484 -20.39 7.84 -10.93
N CYS A 485 -20.43 8.94 -10.19
CA CYS A 485 -21.35 10.05 -10.44
C CYS A 485 -21.09 10.73 -11.80
N ASP A 486 -19.82 11.07 -12.10
CA ASP A 486 -19.43 11.64 -13.39
C ASP A 486 -19.85 10.73 -14.55
N LEU A 487 -19.65 9.42 -14.39
CA LEU A 487 -19.98 8.41 -15.39
C LEU A 487 -21.49 8.30 -15.61
N LYS A 488 -22.29 8.34 -14.53
CA LYS A 488 -23.77 8.34 -14.62
C LYS A 488 -24.28 9.51 -15.44
N GLU A 489 -23.78 10.71 -15.16
CA GLU A 489 -24.18 11.92 -15.89
C GLU A 489 -23.73 11.88 -17.36
N TRP A 490 -22.50 11.43 -17.61
CA TRP A 490 -21.97 11.31 -18.96
C TRP A 490 -22.76 10.28 -19.79
N LEU A 491 -23.07 9.12 -19.22
CA LEU A 491 -23.87 8.08 -19.87
C LEU A 491 -25.32 8.53 -20.13
N GLU A 492 -25.93 9.32 -19.25
CA GLU A 492 -27.26 9.87 -19.48
C GLU A 492 -27.28 10.89 -20.62
N LYS A 493 -26.23 11.73 -20.71
CA LYS A 493 -26.05 12.65 -21.84
C LYS A 493 -25.83 11.89 -23.15
N ALA A 494 -25.01 10.85 -23.14
CA ALA A 494 -24.79 10.00 -24.30
C ALA A 494 -26.09 9.32 -24.77
N LEU A 495 -26.91 8.80 -23.84
CA LEU A 495 -28.21 8.22 -24.17
C LEU A 495 -29.17 9.26 -24.76
N THR A 496 -29.17 10.48 -24.23
CA THR A 496 -30.02 11.56 -24.72
C THR A 496 -29.63 11.95 -26.15
N GLN A 497 -28.32 12.06 -26.41
CA GLN A 497 -27.80 12.35 -27.75
C GLN A 497 -28.17 11.26 -28.77
N GLU A 498 -28.08 9.98 -28.37
CA GLU A 498 -28.52 8.86 -29.23
C GLU A 498 -30.02 8.93 -29.51
N LYS A 499 -30.86 9.16 -28.48
CA LYS A 499 -32.31 9.34 -28.67
C LYS A 499 -32.59 10.47 -29.65
N ASP A 500 -31.99 11.64 -29.46
CA ASP A 500 -32.20 12.80 -30.33
C ASP A 500 -31.82 12.48 -31.79
N ALA A 501 -30.72 11.73 -32.00
CA ALA A 501 -30.34 11.25 -33.33
C ALA A 501 -31.40 10.30 -33.93
N TRP A 502 -31.97 9.38 -33.14
CA TRP A 502 -33.03 8.47 -33.60
C TRP A 502 -34.32 9.20 -34.02
N TYR A 503 -34.64 10.34 -33.37
CA TYR A 503 -35.82 11.16 -33.69
C TYR A 503 -35.57 12.21 -34.77
N ALA A 504 -34.31 12.44 -35.18
CA ALA A 504 -33.96 13.46 -36.17
C ALA A 504 -34.26 13.07 -37.63
N GLU A 505 -34.70 11.84 -37.90
CA GLU A 505 -34.93 11.28 -39.25
C GLU A 505 -33.72 11.39 -40.20
N HIS A 506 -32.51 11.53 -39.67
CA HIS A 506 -31.28 11.53 -40.47
C HIS A 506 -30.86 10.09 -40.76
N LEU A 507 -30.29 9.86 -41.95
CA LEU A 507 -29.76 8.54 -42.32
C LEU A 507 -28.53 8.23 -41.44
N PRO A 508 -28.44 7.02 -40.85
CA PRO A 508 -27.26 6.59 -40.14
C PRO A 508 -26.03 6.54 -41.05
N ASP A 509 -24.86 6.86 -40.49
CA ASP A 509 -23.59 6.76 -41.20
C ASP A 509 -23.23 5.29 -41.44
N GLY A 510 -22.65 4.98 -42.60
CA GLY A 510 -22.14 3.66 -42.95
C GLY A 510 -20.63 3.60 -42.80
N ASP A 511 -20.10 2.50 -42.25
CA ASP A 511 -18.66 2.27 -42.14
C ASP A 511 -18.04 1.95 -43.52
N ALA A 512 -16.71 1.78 -43.57
CA ALA A 512 -16.01 1.43 -44.81
C ALA A 512 -16.47 0.10 -45.44
N SER A 513 -17.16 -0.75 -44.66
CA SER A 513 -17.73 -2.02 -45.10
C SER A 513 -19.22 -1.89 -45.45
N GLY A 514 -19.81 -0.70 -45.29
CA GLY A 514 -21.21 -0.41 -45.56
C GLY A 514 -22.16 -0.73 -44.41
N PHE A 515 -21.70 -1.03 -43.19
CA PHE A 515 -22.58 -1.28 -42.04
C PHE A 515 -22.96 0.02 -41.34
N TYR A 516 -24.24 0.20 -41.00
CA TYR A 516 -24.66 1.39 -40.26
C TYR A 516 -24.18 1.37 -38.82
N TYR A 517 -23.75 2.53 -38.31
CA TYR A 517 -23.29 2.69 -36.93
C TYR A 517 -23.67 4.07 -36.37
N THR A 518 -23.67 4.19 -35.04
CA THR A 518 -23.66 5.48 -34.34
C THR A 518 -22.34 5.71 -33.63
N SER A 519 -22.13 6.92 -33.13
CA SER A 519 -20.90 7.26 -32.42
C SER A 519 -20.74 6.53 -31.07
N LEU A 520 -21.81 5.89 -30.56
CA LEU A 520 -21.87 5.34 -29.21
C LEU A 520 -20.75 4.32 -28.89
N PRO A 521 -20.52 3.25 -29.68
CA PRO A 521 -19.45 2.29 -29.37
C PRO A 521 -18.06 2.94 -29.39
N SER A 522 -17.87 3.92 -30.28
CA SER A 522 -16.61 4.65 -30.46
C SER A 522 -16.29 5.64 -29.34
N ILE A 523 -17.28 6.01 -28.51
CA ILE A 523 -17.07 6.88 -27.34
C ILE A 523 -17.05 6.09 -26.01
N LEU A 524 -17.82 5.00 -25.90
CA LEU A 524 -17.98 4.27 -24.64
C LEU A 524 -16.68 3.61 -24.17
N PHE A 525 -16.02 2.84 -25.04
CA PHE A 525 -14.87 2.04 -24.64
C PHE A 525 -13.58 2.87 -24.52
N PRO A 526 -13.28 3.84 -25.41
CA PRO A 526 -12.14 4.74 -25.21
C PRO A 526 -12.25 5.54 -23.90
N MET A 527 -13.46 5.94 -23.48
CA MET A 527 -13.66 6.58 -22.18
C MET A 527 -13.23 5.68 -21.01
N ILE A 528 -13.53 4.38 -21.06
CA ILE A 528 -13.04 3.42 -20.03
C ILE A 528 -11.51 3.33 -20.07
N GLU A 529 -10.92 3.27 -21.27
CA GLU A 529 -9.46 3.21 -21.45
C GLU A 529 -8.78 4.44 -20.84
N ASP A 530 -9.33 5.64 -21.07
CA ASP A 530 -8.85 6.89 -20.49
C ASP A 530 -8.91 6.87 -18.95
N GLN A 531 -10.02 6.39 -18.36
CA GLN A 531 -10.15 6.26 -16.90
C GLN A 531 -9.15 5.24 -16.32
N VAL A 532 -8.89 4.15 -17.04
CA VAL A 532 -7.89 3.15 -16.65
C VAL A 532 -6.48 3.74 -16.74
N GLN A 533 -6.19 4.54 -17.75
CA GLN A 533 -4.90 5.21 -17.91
C GLN A 533 -4.66 6.22 -16.78
N LEU A 534 -5.67 7.02 -16.43
CA LEU A 534 -5.63 7.92 -15.29
C LEU A 534 -5.40 7.15 -13.97
N ALA A 535 -6.07 6.02 -13.77
CA ALA A 535 -5.88 5.19 -12.58
C ALA A 535 -4.45 4.63 -12.47
N LYS A 536 -3.79 4.27 -13.58
CA LYS A 536 -2.38 3.81 -13.61
C LYS A 536 -1.40 4.90 -13.15
N GLU A 537 -1.67 6.16 -13.46
CA GLU A 537 -0.85 7.30 -13.03
C GLU A 537 -0.94 7.51 -11.51
N ILE A 538 -2.13 7.32 -10.94
CA ILE A 538 -2.41 7.51 -9.51
C ILE A 538 -1.90 6.34 -8.69
N ASN A 539 -2.51 5.17 -8.84
CA ASN A 539 -2.15 3.94 -8.14
C ASN A 539 -2.74 2.72 -8.89
N PRO A 540 -1.90 1.78 -9.36
CA PRO A 540 -2.37 0.59 -10.08
C PRO A 540 -3.32 -0.30 -9.27
N GLU A 541 -3.29 -0.23 -7.93
CA GLU A 541 -4.22 -0.97 -7.07
C GLU A 541 -5.68 -0.50 -7.21
N ILE A 542 -5.91 0.71 -7.72
CA ILE A 542 -7.25 1.30 -7.90
C ILE A 542 -7.91 0.81 -9.21
N ILE A 543 -7.12 0.35 -10.18
CA ILE A 543 -7.60 -0.05 -11.51
C ILE A 543 -8.78 -1.05 -11.44
N PRO A 544 -8.73 -2.14 -10.64
CA PRO A 544 -9.84 -3.08 -10.57
C PRO A 544 -11.14 -2.43 -10.07
N HIS A 545 -11.05 -1.49 -9.13
CA HIS A 545 -12.21 -0.78 -8.59
C HIS A 545 -12.84 0.16 -9.63
N ILE A 546 -12.00 0.87 -10.40
CA ILE A 546 -12.48 1.77 -11.47
C ILE A 546 -13.12 0.99 -12.60
N VAL A 547 -12.48 -0.10 -13.07
CA VAL A 547 -13.08 -0.94 -14.11
C VAL A 547 -14.39 -1.56 -13.62
N MET A 548 -14.46 -1.99 -12.36
CA MET A 548 -15.69 -2.54 -11.78
C MET A 548 -16.84 -1.52 -11.80
N VAL A 549 -16.60 -0.28 -11.35
CA VAL A 549 -17.60 0.80 -11.42
C VAL A 549 -18.02 1.10 -12.85
N ASN A 550 -17.06 1.15 -13.79
CA ASN A 550 -17.38 1.36 -15.20
C ASN A 550 -18.28 0.25 -15.76
N VAL A 551 -17.96 -1.01 -15.46
CA VAL A 551 -18.77 -2.16 -15.92
C VAL A 551 -20.16 -2.15 -15.29
N ASP A 552 -20.28 -1.85 -13.99
CA ASP A 552 -21.57 -1.78 -13.29
C ASP A 552 -22.49 -0.69 -13.88
N GLU A 553 -21.94 0.49 -14.13
CA GLU A 553 -22.70 1.58 -14.73
C GLU A 553 -23.05 1.30 -16.20
N LEU A 554 -22.17 0.65 -16.95
CA LEU A 554 -22.48 0.19 -18.30
C LEU A 554 -23.58 -0.87 -18.31
N VAL A 555 -23.59 -1.82 -17.36
CA VAL A 555 -24.69 -2.78 -17.22
C VAL A 555 -26.01 -2.03 -16.98
N THR A 556 -26.02 -1.05 -16.08
CA THR A 556 -27.21 -0.22 -15.82
C THR A 556 -27.62 0.58 -17.07
N PHE A 557 -26.66 1.13 -17.80
CA PHE A 557 -26.88 1.81 -19.07
C PHE A 557 -27.48 0.90 -20.14
N THR A 558 -27.06 -0.36 -20.25
CA THR A 558 -27.65 -1.30 -21.23
C THR A 558 -29.15 -1.51 -21.01
N GLY A 559 -29.62 -1.45 -19.76
CA GLY A 559 -31.04 -1.50 -19.42
C GLY A 559 -31.77 -0.24 -19.89
N ARG A 560 -31.26 0.94 -19.54
CA ARG A 560 -31.82 2.23 -19.99
C ARG A 560 -31.83 2.37 -21.52
N TYR A 561 -30.79 1.88 -22.18
CA TYR A 561 -30.69 1.83 -23.64
C TYR A 561 -31.77 0.92 -24.24
N ARG A 562 -32.01 -0.25 -23.62
CA ARG A 562 -33.10 -1.16 -24.02
C ARG A 562 -34.48 -0.53 -23.87
N ASP A 563 -34.72 0.18 -22.79
CA ASP A 563 -36.01 0.87 -22.58
C ASP A 563 -36.21 1.98 -23.63
N ALA A 564 -35.13 2.68 -24.00
CA ALA A 564 -35.14 3.71 -25.03
C ALA A 564 -35.45 3.13 -26.43
N MET A 565 -34.81 2.02 -26.84
CA MET A 565 -35.13 1.36 -28.12
C MET A 565 -36.57 0.81 -28.15
N GLN A 566 -37.07 0.30 -27.02
CA GLN A 566 -38.46 -0.16 -26.91
C GLN A 566 -39.45 1.00 -27.05
N ALA A 567 -39.17 2.15 -26.41
CA ALA A 567 -39.98 3.35 -26.55
C ALA A 567 -39.97 3.89 -27.99
N TYR A 568 -38.82 3.85 -28.66
CA TYR A 568 -38.69 4.25 -30.07
C TYR A 568 -39.53 3.34 -30.99
N LYS A 569 -39.42 2.01 -30.80
CA LYS A 569 -40.27 1.03 -31.50
C LYS A 569 -41.75 1.33 -31.31
N ASN A 570 -42.21 1.50 -30.07
CA ASN A 570 -43.63 1.72 -29.79
C ASN A 570 -44.17 2.95 -30.54
N LYS A 571 -43.41 4.06 -30.55
CA LYS A 571 -43.78 5.26 -31.30
C LYS A 571 -43.85 5.05 -32.82
N HIS A 572 -42.94 4.27 -33.39
CA HIS A 572 -43.00 3.91 -34.81
C HIS A 572 -44.28 3.13 -35.15
N PHE A 573 -44.68 2.15 -34.32
CA PHE A 573 -45.91 1.38 -34.56
C PHE A 573 -47.19 2.18 -34.25
N GLU A 574 -47.12 3.26 -33.47
CA GLU A 574 -48.23 4.21 -33.28
C GLU A 574 -48.45 5.08 -34.53
N ASP A 575 -47.38 5.61 -35.14
CA ASP A 575 -47.45 6.44 -36.34
C ASP A 575 -46.28 6.18 -37.30
N ARG A 576 -46.47 5.18 -38.18
CA ARG A 576 -45.46 4.77 -39.17
C ARG A 576 -45.09 5.88 -40.15
N SER A 577 -45.96 6.87 -40.37
CA SER A 577 -45.74 7.91 -41.36
C SER A 577 -44.67 8.93 -40.95
N ARG A 578 -44.47 9.06 -39.63
CA ARG A 578 -43.53 9.98 -38.95
C ARG A 578 -42.16 9.38 -38.65
N PHE A 579 -41.96 8.09 -38.90
CA PHE A 579 -40.72 7.37 -38.58
C PHE A 579 -40.24 6.59 -39.80
N ARG A 580 -39.96 7.31 -40.90
CA ARG A 580 -39.65 6.69 -42.20
C ARG A 580 -38.28 6.02 -42.25
N THR A 581 -37.37 6.42 -41.37
CA THR A 581 -36.01 5.88 -41.27
C THR A 581 -35.87 4.81 -40.19
N PHE A 582 -36.99 4.30 -39.65
CA PHE A 582 -37.01 3.34 -38.55
C PHE A 582 -36.13 2.12 -38.81
N THR A 583 -36.30 1.44 -39.95
CA THR A 583 -35.51 0.24 -40.30
C THR A 583 -34.01 0.53 -40.25
N LYS A 584 -33.56 1.62 -40.86
CA LYS A 584 -32.14 1.98 -40.92
C LYS A 584 -31.57 2.32 -39.54
N ILE A 585 -32.31 3.07 -38.73
CA ILE A 585 -31.92 3.42 -37.36
C ILE A 585 -31.91 2.18 -36.46
N MET A 586 -32.87 1.27 -36.62
CA MET A 586 -32.89 0.04 -35.85
C MET A 586 -31.74 -0.91 -36.25
N ILE A 587 -31.33 -0.89 -37.52
CA ILE A 587 -30.11 -1.56 -37.99
C ILE A 587 -28.86 -0.97 -37.34
N SER A 588 -28.72 0.36 -37.28
CA SER A 588 -27.57 0.98 -36.61
C SER A 588 -27.54 0.60 -35.13
N ILE A 589 -28.67 0.71 -34.42
CA ILE A 589 -28.80 0.28 -33.01
C ILE A 589 -28.37 -1.18 -32.81
N ALA A 590 -28.78 -2.09 -33.71
CA ALA A 590 -28.42 -3.50 -33.63
C ALA A 590 -26.91 -3.71 -33.82
N ASN A 591 -26.32 -3.02 -34.81
CA ASN A 591 -24.89 -3.06 -35.08
C ASN A 591 -24.06 -2.46 -33.94
N ASP A 592 -24.51 -1.36 -33.34
CA ASP A 592 -23.85 -0.72 -32.20
C ASP A 592 -23.85 -1.63 -30.98
N CYS A 593 -24.97 -2.27 -30.68
CA CYS A 593 -25.04 -3.27 -29.61
C CYS A 593 -24.06 -4.43 -29.87
N HIS A 594 -23.91 -4.86 -31.12
CA HIS A 594 -22.96 -5.92 -31.47
C HIS A 594 -21.50 -5.46 -31.34
N THR A 595 -21.19 -4.23 -31.78
CA THR A 595 -19.87 -3.63 -31.55
C THR A 595 -19.55 -3.53 -30.06
N CYS A 596 -20.52 -3.13 -29.23
CA CYS A 596 -20.37 -3.09 -27.78
C CYS A 596 -20.18 -4.49 -27.16
N PHE A 597 -20.83 -5.52 -27.71
CA PHE A 597 -20.60 -6.91 -27.33
C PHE A 597 -19.16 -7.35 -27.64
N GLU A 598 -18.66 -7.08 -28.86
CA GLU A 598 -17.29 -7.42 -29.27
C GLU A 598 -16.24 -6.65 -28.45
N SER A 599 -16.46 -5.35 -28.22
CA SER A 599 -15.56 -4.54 -27.41
C SER A 599 -15.53 -4.99 -25.94
N SER A 600 -16.67 -5.41 -25.39
CA SER A 600 -16.71 -6.03 -24.05
C SER A 600 -15.90 -7.33 -23.98
N GLU A 601 -15.87 -8.11 -25.06
CA GLU A 601 -15.01 -9.29 -25.17
C GLU A 601 -13.52 -8.96 -25.24
N ARG A 602 -13.16 -7.90 -25.96
CA ARG A 602 -11.78 -7.40 -25.97
C ARG A 602 -11.33 -6.99 -24.58
N VAL A 603 -12.16 -6.26 -23.83
CA VAL A 603 -11.87 -5.90 -22.43
C VAL A 603 -11.70 -7.16 -21.56
N LYS A 604 -12.59 -8.15 -21.70
CA LYS A 604 -12.50 -9.43 -20.97
C LYS A 604 -11.20 -10.18 -21.26
N THR A 605 -10.81 -10.29 -22.52
CA THR A 605 -9.60 -10.99 -22.96
C THR A 605 -8.34 -10.29 -22.49
N HIS A 606 -8.29 -8.95 -22.56
CA HIS A 606 -7.18 -8.16 -22.00
C HIS A 606 -7.02 -8.39 -20.49
N ILE A 607 -8.10 -8.39 -19.72
CA ILE A 607 -8.05 -8.67 -18.28
C ILE A 607 -7.59 -10.11 -18.01
N ARG A 608 -8.01 -11.09 -18.83
CA ARG A 608 -7.58 -12.49 -18.71
C ARG A 608 -6.10 -12.68 -19.03
N ILE A 609 -5.58 -12.05 -20.09
CA ILE A 609 -4.15 -12.16 -20.45
C ILE A 609 -3.27 -11.57 -19.33
N ALA A 610 -3.71 -10.47 -18.71
CA ALA A 610 -3.02 -9.91 -17.54
C ALA A 610 -2.98 -10.88 -16.33
N VAL A 611 -3.92 -11.84 -16.24
CA VAL A 611 -3.91 -12.90 -15.21
C VAL A 611 -2.79 -13.91 -15.46
N GLU A 612 -2.60 -14.34 -16.71
CA GLU A 612 -1.62 -15.37 -17.07
C GLU A 612 -0.17 -14.86 -16.97
N SER A 613 0.07 -13.57 -17.21
CA SER A 613 1.39 -12.95 -17.06
C SER A 613 1.85 -12.80 -15.60
N ASP A 614 0.93 -12.62 -14.66
CA ASP A 614 1.22 -12.41 -13.22
C ASP A 614 1.43 -13.74 -12.45
N GLU A 615 1.01 -14.88 -13.00
CA GLU A 615 1.14 -16.19 -12.33
C GLU A 615 2.59 -16.68 -12.21
N VAL A 616 3.49 -16.19 -13.07
CA VAL A 616 4.89 -16.65 -13.13
C VAL A 616 5.77 -16.06 -12.02
N THR A 617 5.37 -14.96 -11.34
CA THR A 617 6.24 -14.25 -10.38
C THR A 617 5.64 -14.08 -8.98
N VAL A 618 6.09 -14.95 -8.06
CA VAL A 618 6.23 -14.76 -6.59
C VAL A 618 5.00 -14.95 -5.67
N GLN A 619 5.21 -15.85 -4.69
CA GLN A 619 4.38 -16.19 -3.53
C GLN A 619 4.25 -14.99 -2.55
N SER A 620 3.07 -14.36 -2.50
CA SER A 620 2.61 -13.43 -1.44
C SER A 620 1.06 -13.44 -1.43
N PRO A 621 0.29 -12.81 -0.51
CA PRO A 621 -1.06 -13.23 -0.15
C PRO A 621 -2.12 -12.97 -1.25
N ARG A 622 -2.18 -13.90 -2.20
CA ARG A 622 -2.87 -13.82 -3.50
C ARG A 622 -4.38 -14.11 -3.48
N ALA A 623 -4.94 -14.59 -2.37
CA ALA A 623 -6.33 -15.04 -2.32
C ALA A 623 -7.36 -13.92 -2.51
N SER A 624 -7.09 -12.69 -2.04
CA SER A 624 -8.02 -11.56 -2.12
C SER A 624 -8.04 -10.86 -3.48
N ILE A 625 -6.93 -10.89 -4.23
CA ILE A 625 -6.84 -10.23 -5.54
C ILE A 625 -7.47 -11.11 -6.63
N SER A 626 -7.35 -12.44 -6.48
CA SER A 626 -8.02 -13.41 -7.36
C SER A 626 -9.55 -13.30 -7.30
N SER A 627 -10.12 -13.06 -6.11
CA SER A 627 -11.58 -12.99 -5.95
C SER A 627 -12.18 -11.72 -6.56
N VAL A 628 -11.53 -10.55 -6.38
CA VAL A 628 -11.96 -9.28 -7.00
C VAL A 628 -11.88 -9.37 -8.53
N ARG A 629 -10.82 -9.98 -9.07
CA ARG A 629 -10.65 -10.17 -10.52
C ARG A 629 -11.66 -11.17 -11.11
N GLN A 630 -11.96 -12.27 -10.42
CA GLN A 630 -13.03 -13.20 -10.84
C GLN A 630 -14.40 -12.54 -10.81
N HIS A 631 -14.69 -11.75 -9.79
CA HIS A 631 -15.93 -10.98 -9.70
C HIS A 631 -16.07 -10.01 -10.88
N LEU A 632 -14.98 -9.32 -11.26
CA LEU A 632 -14.95 -8.44 -12.42
C LEU A 632 -15.23 -9.18 -13.73
N LEU A 633 -14.61 -10.35 -13.94
CA LEU A 633 -14.86 -11.18 -15.12
C LEU A 633 -16.33 -11.62 -15.23
N ASN A 634 -16.94 -12.01 -14.09
CA ASN A 634 -18.35 -12.36 -14.04
C ASN A 634 -19.25 -11.16 -14.42
N LYS A 635 -18.92 -9.95 -13.94
CA LYS A 635 -19.66 -8.72 -14.29
C LYS A 635 -19.53 -8.37 -15.76
N ILE A 636 -18.36 -8.54 -16.37
CA ILE A 636 -18.17 -8.34 -17.81
C ILE A 636 -18.98 -9.37 -18.61
N ASP A 637 -19.10 -10.61 -18.14
CA ASP A 637 -19.97 -11.60 -18.78
C ASP A 637 -21.45 -11.21 -18.71
N VAL A 638 -21.90 -10.65 -17.59
CA VAL A 638 -23.25 -10.07 -17.48
C VAL A 638 -23.42 -8.92 -18.49
N LEU A 639 -22.46 -7.99 -18.58
CA LEU A 639 -22.50 -6.87 -19.53
C LEU A 639 -22.62 -7.37 -20.98
N LYS A 640 -21.80 -8.35 -21.37
CA LYS A 640 -21.89 -8.95 -22.70
C LYS A 640 -23.24 -9.60 -22.96
N GLN A 641 -23.75 -10.37 -22.00
CA GLN A 641 -25.04 -11.02 -22.15
C GLN A 641 -26.15 -9.99 -22.34
N ARG A 642 -26.09 -8.85 -21.63
CA ARG A 642 -27.04 -7.74 -21.80
C ARG A 642 -26.94 -7.10 -23.19
N TRP A 643 -25.72 -6.83 -23.69
CA TRP A 643 -25.54 -6.33 -25.05
C TRP A 643 -26.09 -7.31 -26.09
N ASN A 644 -25.80 -8.60 -25.97
CA ASN A 644 -26.32 -9.62 -26.88
C ASN A 644 -27.86 -9.70 -26.83
N GLN A 645 -28.47 -9.60 -25.64
CA GLN A 645 -29.92 -9.52 -25.50
C GLN A 645 -30.50 -8.30 -26.22
N ASN A 646 -29.84 -7.14 -26.13
CA ASN A 646 -30.26 -5.93 -26.82
C ASN A 646 -30.11 -6.06 -28.34
N CYS A 647 -29.04 -6.70 -28.85
CA CYS A 647 -28.89 -7.02 -30.28
C CYS A 647 -30.08 -7.85 -30.77
N LEU A 648 -30.39 -8.95 -30.08
CA LEU A 648 -31.48 -9.86 -30.45
C LEU A 648 -32.84 -9.17 -30.35
N ALA A 649 -33.03 -8.27 -29.39
CA ALA A 649 -34.24 -7.47 -29.29
C ALA A 649 -34.39 -6.50 -30.48
N ALA A 650 -33.31 -5.85 -30.92
CA ALA A 650 -33.34 -4.94 -32.06
C ALA A 650 -33.64 -5.71 -33.36
N VAL A 651 -33.04 -6.88 -33.55
CA VAL A 651 -33.36 -7.79 -34.67
C VAL A 651 -34.83 -8.24 -34.61
N ALA A 652 -35.34 -8.57 -33.43
CA ALA A 652 -36.76 -8.91 -33.27
C ALA A 652 -37.69 -7.73 -33.63
N PHE A 653 -37.28 -6.49 -33.36
CA PHE A 653 -38.07 -5.30 -33.72
C PHE A 653 -38.11 -5.06 -35.23
N LEU A 654 -36.99 -5.31 -35.93
CA LEU A 654 -36.96 -5.33 -37.41
C LEU A 654 -37.87 -6.42 -37.95
N LEU A 655 -37.84 -7.62 -37.37
CA LEU A 655 -38.73 -8.71 -37.77
C LEU A 655 -40.21 -8.36 -37.55
N ASP A 656 -40.57 -7.71 -36.45
CA ASP A 656 -41.93 -7.27 -36.19
C ASP A 656 -42.46 -6.27 -37.24
N GLU A 657 -41.59 -5.43 -37.79
CA GLU A 657 -41.94 -4.50 -38.88
C GLU A 657 -42.33 -5.28 -40.14
N ILE A 658 -41.46 -6.22 -40.57
CA ILE A 658 -41.72 -7.11 -41.71
C ILE A 658 -42.99 -7.92 -41.48
N TYR A 659 -43.19 -8.47 -40.28
CA TYR A 659 -44.35 -9.31 -39.98
C TYR A 659 -45.66 -8.55 -39.99
N ALA A 660 -45.68 -7.31 -39.54
CA ALA A 660 -46.88 -6.50 -39.62
C ALA A 660 -47.33 -6.31 -41.08
N ASP A 661 -46.37 -6.13 -42.01
CA ASP A 661 -46.65 -5.97 -43.44
C ASP A 661 -47.02 -7.29 -44.13
N LEU A 662 -46.41 -8.40 -43.69
CA LEU A 662 -46.68 -9.73 -44.23
C LEU A 662 -47.91 -10.42 -43.60
N SER A 663 -48.39 -9.95 -42.46
CA SER A 663 -49.40 -10.62 -41.62
C SER A 663 -50.61 -11.15 -42.39
N ASN A 664 -51.26 -10.28 -43.16
CA ASN A 664 -52.43 -10.63 -43.97
C ASN A 664 -52.15 -11.74 -44.99
N HIS A 665 -50.99 -11.68 -45.65
CA HIS A 665 -50.59 -12.67 -46.66
C HIS A 665 -50.15 -14.00 -46.04
N LEU A 666 -49.53 -13.95 -44.85
CA LEU A 666 -49.19 -15.14 -44.07
C LEU A 666 -50.42 -15.87 -43.54
N GLU A 667 -51.46 -15.14 -43.14
CA GLU A 667 -52.74 -15.72 -42.72
C GLU A 667 -53.51 -16.35 -43.88
N ASP A 668 -53.30 -15.88 -45.10
CA ASP A 668 -53.87 -16.47 -46.32
C ASP A 668 -53.28 -17.85 -46.65
N ILE A 669 -52.07 -18.19 -46.16
CA ILE A 669 -51.42 -19.48 -46.42
C ILE A 669 -52.32 -20.64 -45.98
N LEU A 670 -52.46 -21.67 -46.83
CA LEU A 670 -53.34 -22.83 -46.65
C LEU A 670 -54.84 -22.49 -46.51
N THR A 671 -55.29 -21.31 -46.94
CA THR A 671 -56.72 -21.00 -47.09
C THR A 671 -57.23 -21.30 -48.50
N ARG A 672 -58.54 -21.17 -48.73
CA ARG A 672 -59.12 -21.25 -50.08
C ARG A 672 -58.60 -20.16 -51.02
N LYS A 673 -58.22 -18.98 -50.49
CA LYS A 673 -57.61 -17.91 -51.28
C LYS A 673 -56.22 -18.31 -51.80
N TRP A 674 -55.43 -18.98 -50.96
CA TRP A 674 -54.11 -19.52 -51.33
C TRP A 674 -54.18 -20.65 -52.38
N TYR A 675 -55.16 -21.55 -52.26
CA TYR A 675 -55.30 -22.71 -53.16
C TYR A 675 -55.80 -22.36 -54.58
N MET A 676 -56.53 -21.26 -54.73
CA MET A 676 -56.87 -20.71 -56.06
C MET A 676 -55.63 -19.98 -56.63
N PRO A 677 -55.55 -19.70 -57.94
CA PRO A 677 -54.44 -18.92 -58.50
C PRO A 677 -54.26 -17.60 -57.73
N SER A 678 -53.25 -17.55 -56.87
CA SER A 678 -53.00 -16.43 -55.95
C SER A 678 -51.54 -16.03 -56.03
N SER A 679 -51.29 -14.73 -55.95
CA SER A 679 -49.95 -14.17 -55.87
C SER A 679 -49.48 -14.04 -54.41
N THR A 680 -50.07 -14.78 -53.47
CA THR A 680 -49.83 -14.61 -52.03
C THR A 680 -48.36 -14.83 -51.69
N LEU A 681 -47.76 -15.94 -52.16
CA LEU A 681 -46.34 -16.19 -51.95
C LEU A 681 -45.47 -15.19 -52.72
N ASP A 682 -45.85 -14.82 -53.95
CA ASP A 682 -45.08 -13.88 -54.76
C ASP A 682 -44.99 -12.50 -54.08
N THR A 683 -46.07 -12.03 -53.45
CA THR A 683 -46.05 -10.81 -52.64
C THR A 683 -45.15 -10.96 -51.41
N ILE A 684 -45.25 -12.09 -50.68
CA ILE A 684 -44.38 -12.35 -49.51
C ILE A 684 -42.91 -12.29 -49.93
N CYS A 685 -42.56 -12.98 -51.01
CA CYS A 685 -41.22 -13.04 -51.57
C CYS A 685 -40.71 -11.65 -51.99
N ALA A 686 -41.53 -10.87 -52.71
CA ALA A 686 -41.17 -9.52 -53.14
C ALA A 686 -40.93 -8.59 -51.94
N THR A 687 -41.81 -8.61 -50.93
CA THR A 687 -41.63 -7.79 -49.73
C THR A 687 -40.37 -8.17 -48.95
N VAL A 688 -40.06 -9.47 -48.81
CA VAL A 688 -38.80 -9.90 -48.16
C VAL A 688 -37.57 -9.42 -48.94
N GLU A 689 -37.61 -9.47 -50.26
CA GLU A 689 -36.52 -8.95 -51.12
C GLU A 689 -36.37 -7.43 -50.98
N ASP A 690 -37.47 -6.67 -50.93
CA ASP A 690 -37.44 -5.22 -50.76
C ASP A 690 -36.81 -4.82 -49.42
N TYR A 691 -37.23 -5.47 -48.33
CA TYR A 691 -36.66 -5.24 -47.00
C TYR A 691 -35.17 -5.64 -46.92
N PHE A 692 -34.73 -6.64 -47.68
CA PHE A 692 -33.33 -7.07 -47.69
C PHE A 692 -32.38 -5.96 -48.17
N GLU A 693 -32.84 -5.07 -49.07
CA GLU A 693 -32.01 -3.97 -49.56
C GLU A 693 -31.61 -2.99 -48.47
N ASP A 694 -32.39 -2.87 -47.39
CA ASP A 694 -31.99 -2.14 -46.19
C ASP A 694 -31.21 -3.06 -45.21
N HIS A 695 -31.68 -4.29 -44.98
CA HIS A 695 -31.05 -5.22 -44.02
C HIS A 695 -29.62 -5.65 -44.38
N LYS A 696 -29.17 -5.50 -45.63
CA LYS A 696 -27.78 -5.77 -46.03
C LYS A 696 -26.76 -4.92 -45.25
N HIS A 697 -27.19 -3.83 -44.64
CA HIS A 697 -26.38 -2.96 -43.78
C HIS A 697 -26.24 -3.47 -42.34
N LEU A 698 -26.84 -4.62 -41.98
CA LEU A 698 -26.60 -5.33 -40.72
C LEU A 698 -25.28 -6.10 -40.77
N LYS A 699 -24.62 -6.22 -39.63
CA LYS A 699 -23.47 -7.13 -39.48
C LYS A 699 -23.86 -8.57 -39.84
N PRO A 700 -22.96 -9.37 -40.47
CA PRO A 700 -23.30 -10.68 -41.03
C PRO A 700 -23.92 -11.66 -40.04
N THR A 701 -23.44 -11.67 -38.79
CA THR A 701 -23.97 -12.52 -37.71
C THR A 701 -25.42 -12.19 -37.36
N LEU A 702 -25.76 -10.91 -37.31
CA LEU A 702 -27.12 -10.42 -37.03
C LEU A 702 -28.05 -10.67 -38.23
N LEU A 703 -27.56 -10.41 -39.44
CA LEU A 703 -28.29 -10.67 -40.68
C LEU A 703 -28.65 -12.15 -40.82
N ASN A 704 -27.70 -13.04 -40.52
CA ASN A 704 -27.94 -14.48 -40.54
C ASN A 704 -29.05 -14.90 -39.54
N SER A 705 -29.03 -14.32 -38.33
CA SER A 705 -30.10 -14.53 -37.34
C SER A 705 -31.45 -14.03 -37.83
N LEU A 706 -31.50 -12.83 -38.43
CA LEU A 706 -32.71 -12.23 -38.97
C LEU A 706 -33.31 -13.11 -40.09
N LEU A 707 -32.49 -13.54 -41.06
CA LEU A 707 -32.93 -14.39 -42.16
C LEU A 707 -33.40 -15.76 -41.67
N THR A 708 -32.72 -16.33 -40.67
CA THR A 708 -33.10 -17.64 -40.08
C THR A 708 -34.46 -17.58 -39.40
N ASP A 709 -34.72 -16.54 -38.61
CA ASP A 709 -35.99 -16.38 -37.90
C ASP A 709 -37.13 -16.00 -38.89
N LEU A 710 -36.83 -15.19 -39.93
CA LEU A 710 -37.79 -14.85 -40.99
C LEU A 710 -38.21 -16.09 -41.81
N GLN A 711 -37.24 -16.89 -42.25
CA GLN A 711 -37.49 -18.17 -42.92
C GLN A 711 -38.32 -19.09 -42.02
N SER A 712 -37.94 -19.20 -40.74
CA SER A 712 -38.65 -20.02 -39.76
C SER A 712 -40.10 -19.60 -39.62
N ARG A 713 -40.38 -18.30 -39.65
CA ARG A 713 -41.74 -17.80 -39.51
C ARG A 713 -42.60 -18.09 -40.73
N ILE A 714 -42.08 -17.89 -41.94
CA ILE A 714 -42.80 -18.20 -43.17
C ILE A 714 -43.15 -19.70 -43.21
N VAL A 715 -42.17 -20.56 -42.96
CA VAL A 715 -42.36 -22.03 -42.95
C VAL A 715 -43.35 -22.47 -41.87
N ARG A 716 -43.30 -21.85 -40.68
CA ARG A 716 -44.23 -22.14 -39.58
C ARG A 716 -45.69 -21.86 -39.95
N GLU A 717 -45.99 -20.85 -40.75
CA GLU A 717 -47.38 -20.55 -41.12
C GLU A 717 -48.02 -21.66 -41.99
N TYR A 718 -47.24 -22.46 -42.72
CA TYR A 718 -47.74 -23.69 -43.35
C TYR A 718 -48.11 -24.74 -42.30
N VAL A 719 -47.25 -24.99 -41.31
CA VAL A 719 -47.55 -25.94 -40.23
C VAL A 719 -48.79 -25.50 -39.45
N LYS A 720 -48.88 -24.22 -39.10
CA LYS A 720 -50.02 -23.62 -38.38
C LYS A 720 -51.31 -23.63 -39.21
N GLY A 721 -51.21 -23.41 -40.52
CA GLY A 721 -52.36 -23.49 -41.42
C GLY A 721 -52.95 -24.91 -41.49
N ALA A 722 -52.08 -25.94 -41.49
CA ALA A 722 -52.49 -27.34 -41.41
C ALA A 722 -53.10 -27.69 -40.04
N GLU A 723 -52.43 -27.31 -38.94
CA GLU A 723 -52.92 -27.48 -37.57
C GLU A 723 -54.32 -26.85 -37.37
N SER A 724 -54.49 -25.62 -37.86
CA SER A 724 -55.75 -24.87 -37.77
C SER A 724 -56.83 -25.38 -38.73
N ARG A 725 -56.51 -26.31 -39.63
CA ARG A 725 -57.43 -26.88 -40.63
C ARG A 725 -58.05 -25.81 -41.53
N ARG A 726 -57.23 -24.86 -42.00
CA ARG A 726 -57.67 -23.74 -42.86
C ARG A 726 -58.26 -24.21 -44.20
N ILE A 727 -57.90 -25.41 -44.67
CA ILE A 727 -58.44 -26.05 -45.87
C ILE A 727 -58.57 -27.56 -45.70
N SER A 728 -59.59 -28.15 -46.33
CA SER A 728 -59.72 -29.58 -46.55
C SER A 728 -60.09 -29.86 -48.00
N PHE A 729 -59.59 -30.98 -48.53
CA PHE A 729 -59.79 -31.39 -49.92
C PHE A 729 -60.92 -32.41 -50.02
N LYS A 730 -61.59 -32.45 -51.18
CA LYS A 730 -62.74 -33.32 -51.42
C LYS A 730 -62.39 -34.57 -52.23
N ASP A 731 -61.31 -34.53 -52.99
CA ASP A 731 -60.89 -35.61 -53.86
C ASP A 731 -59.36 -35.71 -53.98
N VAL A 732 -58.92 -36.83 -54.57
CA VAL A 732 -57.50 -37.17 -54.77
C VAL A 732 -56.80 -36.19 -55.72
N ASP A 733 -57.53 -35.61 -56.67
CA ASP A 733 -56.97 -34.68 -57.65
C ASP A 733 -56.69 -33.30 -57.01
N GLU A 734 -57.57 -32.81 -56.13
CA GLU A 734 -57.34 -31.62 -55.32
C GLU A 734 -56.13 -31.79 -54.39
N ARG A 735 -56.00 -32.96 -53.75
CA ARG A 735 -54.83 -33.28 -52.91
C ARG A 735 -53.52 -33.29 -53.70
N ARG A 736 -53.53 -33.87 -54.91
CA ARG A 736 -52.36 -33.86 -55.80
C ARG A 736 -51.96 -32.43 -56.20
N LYS A 737 -52.92 -31.60 -56.62
CA LYS A 737 -52.66 -30.20 -56.98
C LYS A 737 -52.12 -29.38 -55.80
N CYS A 738 -52.67 -29.58 -54.61
CA CYS A 738 -52.15 -28.96 -53.39
C CYS A 738 -50.70 -29.37 -53.10
N ALA A 739 -50.39 -30.65 -53.21
CA ALA A 739 -49.02 -31.12 -53.00
C ALA A 739 -48.03 -30.59 -54.06
N GLU A 740 -48.45 -30.47 -55.31
CA GLU A 740 -47.66 -29.81 -56.36
C GLU A 740 -47.41 -28.33 -56.00
N GLN A 741 -48.44 -27.61 -55.53
CA GLN A 741 -48.31 -26.23 -55.07
C GLN A 741 -47.37 -26.10 -53.86
N LEU A 742 -47.52 -26.93 -52.82
CA LEU A 742 -46.63 -26.94 -51.65
C LEU A 742 -45.17 -27.17 -52.02
N ASN A 743 -44.89 -28.10 -52.94
CA ASN A 743 -43.52 -28.35 -53.41
C ASN A 743 -42.96 -27.15 -54.19
N ASN A 744 -43.74 -26.59 -55.12
CA ASN A 744 -43.32 -25.41 -55.90
C ASN A 744 -43.04 -24.21 -54.99
N GLU A 745 -43.88 -24.00 -53.98
CA GLU A 745 -43.71 -22.92 -53.01
C GLU A 745 -42.51 -23.14 -52.09
N ALA A 746 -42.28 -24.37 -51.62
CA ALA A 746 -41.09 -24.72 -50.86
C ALA A 746 -39.80 -24.46 -51.64
N ASP A 747 -39.76 -24.83 -52.91
CA ASP A 747 -38.62 -24.57 -53.80
C ASP A 747 -38.39 -23.07 -54.02
N ARG A 748 -39.46 -22.27 -54.19
CA ARG A 748 -39.35 -20.81 -54.31
C ARG A 748 -38.78 -20.18 -53.04
N ILE A 749 -39.30 -20.54 -51.87
CA ILE A 749 -38.80 -20.06 -50.57
C ILE A 749 -37.31 -20.39 -50.44
N ARG A 750 -36.92 -21.64 -50.73
CA ARG A 750 -35.52 -22.07 -50.72
C ARG A 750 -34.64 -21.21 -51.62
N ILE A 751 -35.02 -21.03 -52.90
CA ILE A 751 -34.24 -20.27 -53.89
C ILE A 751 -34.00 -18.83 -53.43
N ILE A 752 -35.02 -18.18 -52.87
CA ILE A 752 -34.89 -16.80 -52.41
C ILE A 752 -33.92 -16.72 -51.23
N PHE A 753 -34.12 -17.53 -50.19
CA PHE A 753 -33.24 -17.49 -49.02
C PHE A 753 -31.80 -17.92 -49.35
N GLU A 754 -31.58 -18.87 -50.26
CA GLU A 754 -30.24 -19.16 -50.80
C GLU A 754 -29.60 -17.96 -51.49
N ARG A 755 -30.39 -17.25 -52.30
CA ARG A 755 -29.91 -16.06 -53.02
C ARG A 755 -29.62 -14.90 -52.06
N LEU A 756 -30.45 -14.70 -51.03
CA LEU A 756 -30.23 -13.68 -50.00
C LEU A 756 -29.00 -14.00 -49.15
N ALA A 757 -28.82 -15.26 -48.73
CA ALA A 757 -27.63 -15.72 -48.01
C ALA A 757 -26.35 -15.57 -48.86
N LYS A 758 -26.41 -15.89 -50.16
CA LYS A 758 -25.31 -15.65 -51.12
C LYS A 758 -24.96 -14.17 -51.23
N LYS A 759 -25.96 -13.29 -51.35
CA LYS A 759 -25.75 -11.82 -51.40
C LYS A 759 -25.16 -11.28 -50.11
N ALA A 760 -25.46 -11.90 -48.97
CA ALA A 760 -24.99 -11.51 -47.65
C ALA A 760 -23.60 -12.08 -47.29
N GLU A 761 -23.00 -12.91 -48.16
CA GLU A 761 -21.75 -13.64 -47.89
C GLU A 761 -21.81 -14.53 -46.62
N THR A 762 -23.02 -14.97 -46.21
CA THR A 762 -23.25 -15.75 -44.97
C THR A 762 -23.35 -17.27 -45.18
N ASN A 763 -23.03 -17.76 -46.39
CA ASN A 763 -23.34 -19.14 -46.83
C ASN A 763 -22.80 -20.26 -45.93
N ASP A 764 -21.68 -20.06 -45.24
CA ASP A 764 -21.04 -21.14 -44.47
C ASP A 764 -21.80 -21.48 -43.16
N GLN A 765 -22.80 -20.68 -42.77
CA GLN A 765 -23.54 -20.82 -41.51
C GLN A 765 -25.07 -20.71 -41.62
N PHE A 766 -25.64 -20.53 -42.82
CA PHE A 766 -27.09 -20.39 -42.98
C PHE A 766 -27.74 -21.73 -43.37
N GLU A 767 -28.62 -22.24 -42.49
CA GLU A 767 -29.33 -23.50 -42.71
C GLU A 767 -30.73 -23.25 -43.30
N ILE A 768 -31.07 -24.03 -44.33
CA ILE A 768 -32.37 -23.96 -45.01
C ILE A 768 -33.33 -24.93 -44.35
N ILE A 769 -34.54 -24.45 -44.01
CA ILE A 769 -35.51 -25.23 -43.22
C ILE A 769 -36.84 -25.47 -43.94
N THR A 770 -36.87 -25.34 -45.27
CA THR A 770 -38.08 -25.52 -46.10
C THR A 770 -38.56 -26.98 -46.21
N ASP A 771 -37.71 -27.94 -45.84
CA ASP A 771 -37.91 -29.38 -45.95
C ASP A 771 -39.20 -29.94 -45.32
N VAL A 772 -39.79 -29.23 -44.35
CA VAL A 772 -41.06 -29.63 -43.74
C VAL A 772 -42.23 -29.52 -44.72
N ILE A 773 -42.21 -28.53 -45.62
CA ILE A 773 -43.31 -28.28 -46.56
C ILE A 773 -43.42 -29.41 -47.59
N PRO A 774 -42.33 -29.88 -48.25
CA PRO A 774 -42.37 -31.07 -49.09
C PRO A 774 -42.81 -32.32 -48.33
N ALA A 775 -42.37 -32.50 -47.09
CA ALA A 775 -42.76 -33.66 -46.28
C ALA A 775 -44.27 -33.64 -45.95
N MET A 776 -44.86 -32.46 -45.71
CA MET A 776 -46.32 -32.32 -45.59
C MET A 776 -47.02 -32.65 -46.91
N ALA A 777 -46.44 -32.24 -48.04
CA ALA A 777 -46.97 -32.53 -49.38
C ALA A 777 -47.02 -34.04 -49.67
N GLU A 778 -46.02 -34.82 -49.22
CA GLU A 778 -46.02 -36.29 -49.32
C GLU A 778 -47.20 -36.93 -48.57
N VAL A 779 -47.50 -36.47 -47.36
CA VAL A 779 -48.63 -36.96 -46.55
C VAL A 779 -49.97 -36.61 -47.21
N VAL A 780 -50.11 -35.41 -47.77
CA VAL A 780 -51.33 -34.98 -48.46
C VAL A 780 -51.57 -35.77 -49.76
N LYS A 781 -50.53 -35.94 -50.61
CA LYS A 781 -50.67 -36.57 -51.93
C LYS A 781 -50.83 -38.10 -51.90
N LEU A 782 -50.47 -38.74 -50.78
CA LEU A 782 -50.46 -40.21 -50.68
C LEU A 782 -51.84 -40.80 -51.02
N ARG A 783 -51.91 -41.65 -52.05
CA ARG A 783 -53.18 -42.24 -52.51
C ARG A 783 -53.65 -43.38 -51.61
N ASP A 784 -52.71 -44.23 -51.19
CA ASP A 784 -53.02 -45.43 -50.42
C ASP A 784 -53.07 -45.11 -48.92
N LYS A 785 -54.26 -45.22 -48.32
CA LYS A 785 -54.48 -45.01 -46.89
C LYS A 785 -53.72 -46.01 -46.02
N SER A 786 -53.43 -47.23 -46.51
CA SER A 786 -52.72 -48.26 -45.75
C SER A 786 -51.24 -47.91 -45.50
N LEU A 787 -50.65 -47.07 -46.36
CA LEU A 787 -49.26 -46.60 -46.25
C LEU A 787 -49.13 -45.32 -45.40
N LEU A 788 -50.24 -44.75 -44.94
CA LEU A 788 -50.25 -43.47 -44.22
C LEU A 788 -49.49 -43.56 -42.89
N SER A 789 -49.58 -44.68 -42.19
CA SER A 789 -48.81 -44.92 -40.94
C SER A 789 -47.30 -44.93 -41.18
N LEU A 790 -46.84 -45.46 -42.32
CA LEU A 790 -45.43 -45.50 -42.70
C LEU A 790 -44.91 -44.09 -43.00
N GLU A 791 -45.62 -43.33 -43.84
CA GLU A 791 -45.21 -41.96 -44.19
C GLU A 791 -45.25 -41.02 -42.98
N LEU A 792 -46.26 -41.14 -42.11
CA LEU A 792 -46.31 -40.39 -40.86
C LEU A 792 -45.15 -40.76 -39.93
N SER A 793 -44.76 -42.04 -39.87
CA SER A 793 -43.59 -42.44 -39.09
C SER A 793 -42.29 -41.86 -39.66
N THR A 794 -42.17 -41.72 -40.99
CA THR A 794 -41.04 -41.05 -41.63
C THR A 794 -41.03 -39.56 -41.33
N PHE A 795 -42.20 -38.90 -41.39
CA PHE A 795 -42.37 -37.49 -41.05
C PHE A 795 -41.96 -37.21 -39.60
N VAL A 796 -42.47 -37.97 -38.64
CA VAL A 796 -42.15 -37.81 -37.20
C VAL A 796 -40.68 -38.10 -36.92
N ARG A 797 -40.05 -39.02 -37.64
CA ARG A 797 -38.60 -39.28 -37.50
C ARG A 797 -37.76 -38.07 -37.95
N LYS A 798 -38.12 -37.45 -39.08
CA LYS A 798 -37.44 -36.26 -39.62
C LYS A 798 -37.73 -35.01 -38.79
N PHE A 799 -38.92 -34.93 -38.18
CA PHE A 799 -39.40 -33.79 -37.39
C PHE A 799 -39.93 -34.26 -36.02
N PRO A 800 -39.03 -34.59 -35.07
CA PRO A 800 -39.40 -35.21 -33.80
C PRO A 800 -40.13 -34.28 -32.82
N ASP A 801 -40.19 -32.98 -33.12
CA ASP A 801 -40.83 -31.97 -32.26
C ASP A 801 -42.29 -31.66 -32.66
N VAL A 802 -42.83 -32.31 -33.70
CA VAL A 802 -44.23 -32.16 -34.13
C VAL A 802 -45.21 -32.60 -33.03
N THR A 803 -46.26 -31.80 -32.80
CA THR A 803 -47.30 -32.10 -31.80
C THR A 803 -48.42 -32.98 -32.37
N CYS A 804 -49.19 -33.61 -31.49
CA CYS A 804 -50.35 -34.42 -31.87
C CYS A 804 -51.38 -33.58 -32.65
N ASP A 805 -51.59 -32.32 -32.23
CA ASP A 805 -52.53 -31.41 -32.89
C ASP A 805 -52.08 -31.01 -34.30
N GLN A 806 -50.78 -30.71 -34.48
CA GLN A 806 -50.20 -30.39 -35.79
C GLN A 806 -50.29 -31.57 -36.75
N LEU A 807 -49.95 -32.77 -36.29
CA LEU A 807 -50.01 -33.99 -37.10
C LEU A 807 -51.46 -34.38 -37.43
N SER A 808 -52.39 -34.20 -36.48
CA SER A 808 -53.82 -34.41 -36.70
C SER A 808 -54.40 -33.41 -37.70
N GLY A 809 -54.02 -32.13 -37.60
CA GLY A 809 -54.44 -31.09 -38.53
C GLY A 809 -54.02 -31.39 -39.96
N LEU A 810 -52.76 -31.82 -40.16
CA LEU A 810 -52.24 -32.27 -41.45
C LEU A 810 -53.05 -33.45 -42.02
N LEU A 811 -53.38 -34.44 -41.19
CA LEU A 811 -54.18 -35.59 -41.61
C LEU A 811 -55.60 -35.20 -42.02
N MET A 812 -56.21 -34.26 -41.29
CA MET A 812 -57.56 -33.77 -41.55
C MET A 812 -57.68 -32.91 -42.82
N MET A 813 -56.58 -32.58 -43.49
CA MET A 813 -56.62 -31.98 -44.84
C MET A 813 -57.14 -32.98 -45.88
N ARG A 814 -57.07 -34.29 -45.60
CA ARG A 814 -57.49 -35.35 -46.51
C ARG A 814 -58.97 -35.71 -46.33
N GLU A 815 -59.64 -36.07 -47.43
CA GLU A 815 -61.05 -36.49 -47.45
C GLU A 815 -61.27 -37.87 -46.79
N ASP A 816 -60.26 -38.73 -46.81
CA ASP A 816 -60.34 -40.14 -46.41
C ASP A 816 -59.98 -40.38 -44.93
N VAL A 817 -59.66 -39.31 -44.18
CA VAL A 817 -59.36 -39.36 -42.73
C VAL A 817 -60.39 -38.51 -41.98
N ASN A 818 -61.14 -39.16 -41.09
CA ASN A 818 -62.19 -38.47 -40.33
C ASN A 818 -61.66 -37.81 -39.05
N ARG A 819 -62.46 -36.93 -38.45
CA ARG A 819 -62.11 -36.12 -37.25
C ARG A 819 -61.82 -36.95 -35.99
N LEU A 820 -62.30 -38.19 -35.90
CA LEU A 820 -62.03 -39.11 -34.78
C LEU A 820 -60.79 -39.97 -35.04
N GLU A 821 -60.52 -40.28 -36.30
CA GLU A 821 -59.43 -41.13 -36.75
C GLU A 821 -58.09 -40.38 -36.75
N ALA A 822 -58.07 -39.11 -37.18
CA ALA A 822 -56.84 -38.32 -37.26
C ALA A 822 -56.09 -38.21 -35.92
N PRO A 823 -56.72 -37.83 -34.78
CA PRO A 823 -56.02 -37.74 -33.49
C PRO A 823 -55.54 -39.10 -32.99
N ARG A 824 -56.33 -40.15 -33.20
CA ARG A 824 -55.95 -41.51 -32.79
C ARG A 824 -54.72 -42.00 -33.54
N LEU A 825 -54.70 -41.82 -34.86
CA LEU A 825 -53.58 -42.20 -35.71
C LEU A 825 -52.33 -41.35 -35.41
N ALA A 826 -52.49 -40.04 -35.23
CA ALA A 826 -51.39 -39.15 -34.86
C ALA A 826 -50.76 -39.56 -33.53
N GLN A 827 -51.58 -39.81 -32.49
CA GLN A 827 -51.10 -40.24 -31.18
C GLN A 827 -50.39 -41.60 -31.25
N GLU A 828 -50.96 -42.56 -31.98
CA GLU A 828 -50.37 -43.89 -32.16
C GLU A 828 -48.98 -43.80 -32.80
N ILE A 829 -48.81 -43.00 -33.86
CA ILE A 829 -47.53 -42.82 -34.53
C ILE A 829 -46.52 -42.09 -33.63
N LEU A 830 -46.95 -41.08 -32.87
CA LEU A 830 -46.08 -40.39 -31.91
C LEU A 830 -45.58 -41.35 -30.82
N ASP A 831 -46.46 -42.20 -30.27
CA ASP A 831 -46.10 -43.19 -29.26
C ASP A 831 -45.17 -44.27 -29.82
N GLN A 832 -45.38 -44.73 -31.05
CA GLN A 832 -44.49 -45.67 -31.75
C GLN A 832 -43.07 -45.11 -32.00
N ASN A 833 -42.94 -43.79 -32.11
CA ASN A 833 -41.65 -43.13 -32.38
C ASN A 833 -41.03 -42.49 -31.13
N LYS A 834 -41.71 -42.53 -29.97
CA LYS A 834 -41.27 -41.93 -28.70
C LYS A 834 -39.90 -42.41 -28.20
N PHE A 835 -39.55 -43.66 -28.49
CA PHE A 835 -38.31 -44.30 -28.04
C PHE A 835 -37.23 -44.39 -29.13
N LYS A 836 -37.48 -43.87 -30.32
CA LYS A 836 -36.49 -43.86 -31.41
C LYS A 836 -35.55 -42.65 -31.25
N PRO A 837 -34.28 -42.76 -31.67
CA PRO A 837 -33.33 -41.65 -31.61
C PRO A 837 -33.88 -40.45 -32.37
N LYS A 838 -33.93 -39.29 -31.71
CA LYS A 838 -34.38 -38.03 -32.31
C LYS A 838 -33.26 -37.46 -33.16
N GLU A 839 -33.51 -37.25 -34.45
CA GLU A 839 -32.68 -36.39 -35.28
C GLU A 839 -32.99 -34.93 -34.88
N THR A 840 -32.24 -34.39 -33.91
CA THR A 840 -32.38 -32.98 -33.51
C THR A 840 -31.80 -32.10 -34.61
N GLY A 841 -32.64 -31.67 -35.55
CA GLY A 841 -32.30 -30.72 -36.61
C GLY A 841 -32.71 -29.28 -36.28
N PRO A 842 -32.38 -28.31 -37.17
CA PRO A 842 -32.73 -26.88 -37.03
C PRO A 842 -34.24 -26.61 -36.94
N HIS A 843 -35.06 -27.59 -37.29
CA HIS A 843 -36.52 -27.51 -37.33
C HIS A 843 -37.20 -27.43 -35.97
N SER A 844 -36.48 -27.61 -34.85
CA SER A 844 -37.08 -27.65 -33.51
C SER A 844 -37.87 -26.39 -33.13
N LYS A 845 -37.49 -25.23 -33.68
CA LYS A 845 -38.25 -23.99 -33.48
C LYS A 845 -39.60 -24.05 -34.18
N LEU A 846 -39.74 -24.68 -35.36
CA LEU A 846 -40.95 -24.62 -36.21
C LEU A 846 -42.22 -25.16 -35.56
N PHE A 847 -42.08 -26.11 -34.64
CA PHE A 847 -43.21 -26.84 -34.03
C PHE A 847 -43.58 -26.38 -32.62
N LYS A 848 -42.85 -25.39 -32.06
CA LYS A 848 -43.06 -24.83 -30.71
C LYS A 848 -44.05 -23.67 -30.65
#